data_AF-A0A0W0RQH0-F1
#
_entry.id   AF-A0A0W0RQH0-F1
#
_cell.length_a   1.000
_cell.length_b   1.000
_cell.length_c   1.000
_cell.angle_alpha   90.00
_cell.angle_beta   90.00
_cell.angle_gamma   90.00
#
_symmetry.space_group_name_H-M   'P 1'
#
loop_
_entity.id
_entity.type
_entity.pdbx_description
1 polymer ?
#
loop_
_entity_poly.entity_id
_entity_poly.type
_entity_poly.pdbx_seq_one_letter_code
_entity_poly.pdbx_strand_id
1 'polypeptide(L)'
;MALSKILKDLIAVGEGHYQEEFGKLRDDVKIAIYQKLLFKAGETPEGSDARKALKSIDDGFEGLDPEVRKGIEIERKRYATAKANAIYQDYLYQKVLEKVTKGKDPVELQNGLMFEPQGRLVYELTLTIEEQEEVLKKIEGSLSIESIEGRHPIDIKQGLKQVLGGRTPTDTTLCSIDLSGPRLPEKGAEVYKKLQEEYKKIYGGQRVLRHQRASIVASFEETYAHMCLMAGTFERRSITYGDKNTISKKDWQDIRHKAALKLQDEVAKVYKKAVKNATDSNGKVDVDKLNKNLAKERVRLAQSAKKILIEGVVAHLKEHALLSLVFNEEGKLISGKLTKKEQKDLLQKRQDLVFDEEGKLISGELTKEEQEDLLQKRRGLVFNDKGVLTSGELTKEEQEDLFKKRREYVLEYTQKLSSSLNKHKFTAQTATGFDYFYTSNYLQQGMLITGTQHTAHEKPSFIPGQVVEDQAAFRRVTYTYRDEKGALHPTTAVSARIPSPALVFHPSMSAQDIKDDLVKKFGFLHEQMRAMRGGKNGPVVENLFTSFHSEAFETIGDNNNKQRASALYMIQAMHDFNTPWSIRVKKLEKQLEKLVEEKPAVLLEEQLDMSPEEKLTAFKTQLDQLEEKRLLTEEEEQYKKKLDKLGVELENAREQALIQAQERLPKNNFLYVQNIGTNRHTRDLGYRDDRSMVTGSVELDDITLSAEMAMLHTLQENSAYLSQEVKDKITNINAQVLEHYHTFLNEEQRPTYFAESEAGKNLIKEIRAFKKGLESDLSQEDVDDLPLLASNALVRMIATNQHWDVRYGQLSQALSMYIEWASTGGCKSGNERNQDVMLRFALLKSIHERVEHAGNTDGLQDHERAIYEQLKAYAKGQTADPDDLRAAIAVSVSKCNLHGGAAAISREDQGGAAKVSSFSFVQDIKNPFLRWTARIGLGVFALATAPLLLIPAVRKFYISQLIDTNNAADREMNLDATGASKTQAHKGQDKRTREVILEVLKEDEFFNKKKGGTELTSEEKAGFKKTKGSHERYELSVKKKGVEEGLNPLNGSPQLMVKTFGVTEVPKPKVEAAQQLRSSDEPRIDDSNDRQLDSSVVTEYTKTI
;
A
#
# COMPACT_ATOMS: atom_id res chain seq x y z
N MET A 1 24.42 -23.70 20.33
CA MET A 1 23.15 -24.13 20.99
C MET A 1 21.97 -23.24 20.57
N ALA A 2 20.85 -23.84 20.15
CA ALA A 2 19.62 -23.14 19.82
C ALA A 2 18.96 -22.49 21.05
N LEU A 3 18.41 -21.28 20.90
CA LEU A 3 17.64 -20.63 21.98
C LEU A 3 16.46 -21.49 22.45
N SER A 4 15.78 -22.16 21.51
CA SER A 4 14.66 -23.05 21.82
C SER A 4 15.08 -24.24 22.70
N LYS A 5 16.31 -24.74 22.56
CA LYS A 5 16.87 -25.77 23.44
C LYS A 5 17.21 -25.19 24.81
N ILE A 6 17.91 -24.05 24.85
CA ILE A 6 18.28 -23.36 26.09
C ILE A 6 17.03 -23.05 26.93
N LEU A 7 15.94 -22.59 26.30
CA LEU A 7 14.67 -22.35 26.98
C LEU A 7 14.08 -23.63 27.58
N LYS A 8 14.08 -24.74 26.82
CA LYS A 8 13.59 -26.04 27.30
C LYS A 8 14.42 -26.53 28.49
N ASP A 9 15.74 -26.46 28.38
CA ASP A 9 16.67 -26.87 29.44
C ASP A 9 16.47 -26.00 30.69
N LEU A 10 16.33 -24.68 30.51
CA LEU A 10 16.03 -23.73 31.60
C LEU A 10 14.70 -24.02 32.29
N ILE A 11 13.65 -24.38 31.55
CA ILE A 11 12.36 -24.74 32.16
C ILE A 11 12.47 -26.10 32.87
N ALA A 12 13.28 -27.03 32.36
CA ALA A 12 13.41 -28.39 32.88
C ALA A 12 14.23 -28.50 34.17
N VAL A 13 15.10 -27.53 34.51
CA VAL A 13 15.89 -27.58 35.77
C VAL A 13 15.04 -27.45 37.03
N GLY A 14 13.81 -26.95 36.91
CA GLY A 14 12.86 -26.86 38.02
C GLY A 14 13.08 -25.68 38.97
N GLU A 15 12.17 -25.53 39.93
CA GLU A 15 12.19 -24.43 40.89
C GLU A 15 13.48 -24.39 41.71
N GLY A 16 13.99 -23.17 41.98
CA GLY A 16 15.21 -22.93 42.76
C GLY A 16 16.49 -22.80 41.92
N HIS A 17 16.51 -23.29 40.67
CA HIS A 17 17.69 -23.24 39.81
C HIS A 17 17.57 -22.27 38.62
N TYR A 18 16.40 -21.69 38.38
CA TYR A 18 16.16 -20.81 37.23
C TYR A 18 17.11 -19.60 37.17
N GLN A 19 17.27 -18.88 38.28
CA GLN A 19 18.16 -17.70 38.33
C GLN A 19 19.62 -18.07 38.09
N GLU A 20 20.07 -19.20 38.63
CA GLU A 20 21.46 -19.66 38.50
C GLU A 20 21.77 -20.01 37.04
N GLU A 21 20.92 -20.82 36.40
CA GLU A 21 21.09 -21.21 34.99
C GLU A 21 20.94 -20.02 34.05
N PHE A 22 19.97 -19.13 34.31
CA PHE A 22 19.80 -17.90 33.55
C PHE A 22 21.03 -16.98 33.69
N GLY A 23 21.62 -16.91 34.89
CA GLY A 23 22.82 -16.13 35.18
C GLY A 23 24.06 -16.56 34.37
N LYS A 24 24.17 -17.86 34.05
CA LYS A 24 25.26 -18.46 33.25
C LYS A 24 25.19 -18.10 31.76
N LEU A 25 24.05 -17.61 31.28
CA LEU A 25 23.88 -17.25 29.86
C LEU A 25 24.61 -15.94 29.52
N ARG A 26 24.99 -15.78 28.24
CA ARG A 26 25.45 -14.49 27.70
C ARG A 26 24.32 -13.47 27.76
N ASP A 27 24.64 -12.18 27.87
CA ASP A 27 23.65 -11.11 28.06
C ASP A 27 22.62 -10.96 26.93
N ASP A 28 23.06 -11.09 25.68
CA ASP A 28 22.16 -11.12 24.51
C ASP A 28 21.24 -12.36 24.52
N VAL A 29 21.77 -13.50 24.95
CA VAL A 29 21.02 -14.75 25.10
C VAL A 29 20.04 -14.64 26.27
N LYS A 30 20.41 -14.01 27.39
CA LYS A 30 19.50 -13.72 28.52
C LYS A 30 18.28 -12.94 28.05
N ILE A 31 18.49 -11.85 27.32
CA ILE A 31 17.39 -11.01 26.81
C ILE A 31 16.49 -11.83 25.87
N ALA A 32 17.07 -12.60 24.94
CA ALA A 32 16.30 -13.40 23.98
C ALA A 32 15.54 -14.57 24.64
N ILE A 33 16.13 -15.23 25.65
CA ILE A 33 15.47 -16.27 26.44
C ILE A 33 14.36 -15.67 27.29
N TYR A 34 14.58 -14.52 27.91
CA TYR A 34 13.55 -13.80 28.66
C TYR A 34 12.36 -13.44 27.76
N GLN A 35 12.62 -12.95 26.55
CA GLN A 35 11.57 -12.72 25.55
C GLN A 35 10.78 -14.01 25.28
N LYS A 36 11.42 -15.12 24.89
CA LYS A 36 10.71 -16.37 24.60
C LYS A 36 9.92 -16.88 25.83
N LEU A 37 10.48 -16.72 27.02
CA LEU A 37 9.83 -17.10 28.28
C LEU A 37 8.60 -16.24 28.58
N LEU A 38 8.64 -14.93 28.32
CA LEU A 38 7.47 -14.03 28.44
C LEU A 38 6.29 -14.51 27.59
N PHE A 39 6.54 -14.79 26.30
CA PHE A 39 5.49 -15.28 25.38
C PHE A 39 4.95 -16.64 25.85
N LYS A 40 5.85 -17.58 26.18
CA LYS A 40 5.45 -18.91 26.67
C LYS A 40 4.66 -18.86 27.99
N ALA A 41 5.05 -17.99 28.92
CA ALA A 41 4.36 -17.79 30.19
C ALA A 41 2.96 -17.19 29.98
N GLY A 42 2.82 -16.29 28.99
CA GLY A 42 1.54 -15.69 28.59
C GLY A 42 0.49 -16.69 28.10
N GLU A 43 0.94 -17.76 27.45
CA GLU A 43 0.10 -18.80 26.86
C GLU A 43 -0.21 -19.97 27.80
N THR A 44 0.59 -20.14 28.85
CA THR A 44 0.47 -21.26 29.77
C THR A 44 -0.38 -20.91 30.99
N PRO A 45 -1.07 -21.90 31.62
CA PRO A 45 -1.85 -21.68 32.83
C PRO A 45 -1.02 -21.14 34.00
N GLU A 46 -1.69 -20.55 34.99
CA GLU A 46 -1.06 -20.21 36.27
C GLU A 46 -0.40 -21.43 36.93
N GLY A 47 0.79 -21.22 37.51
CA GLY A 47 1.58 -22.29 38.13
C GLY A 47 2.36 -23.17 37.14
N SER A 48 2.35 -22.89 35.83
CA SER A 48 3.24 -23.58 34.89
C SER A 48 4.72 -23.32 35.19
N ASP A 49 5.60 -24.25 34.79
CA ASP A 49 7.05 -24.10 34.98
C ASP A 49 7.59 -22.87 34.24
N ALA A 50 7.02 -22.53 33.08
CA ALA A 50 7.35 -21.30 32.37
C ALA A 50 7.01 -20.03 33.18
N ARG A 51 5.85 -19.98 33.84
CA ARG A 51 5.48 -18.85 34.71
C ARG A 51 6.32 -18.80 35.99
N LYS A 52 6.65 -19.97 36.57
CA LYS A 52 7.54 -20.07 37.73
C LYS A 52 8.96 -19.60 37.39
N ALA A 53 9.48 -20.00 36.24
CA ALA A 53 10.77 -19.53 35.73
C ALA A 53 10.76 -18.02 35.49
N LEU A 54 9.72 -17.49 34.83
CA LEU A 54 9.59 -16.05 34.60
C LEU A 54 9.56 -15.27 35.91
N LYS A 55 8.71 -15.70 36.86
CA LYS A 55 8.61 -15.09 38.19
C LYS A 55 9.95 -15.14 38.92
N SER A 56 10.64 -16.27 38.90
CA SER A 56 11.95 -16.42 39.54
C SER A 56 12.98 -15.46 38.94
N ILE A 57 13.01 -15.29 37.61
CA ILE A 57 13.90 -14.31 36.97
C ILE A 57 13.49 -12.87 37.32
N ASP A 58 12.19 -12.58 37.37
CA ASP A 58 11.66 -11.26 37.76
C ASP A 58 12.01 -10.91 39.22
N ASP A 59 11.96 -11.87 40.14
CA ASP A 59 12.36 -11.70 41.55
C ASP A 59 13.87 -11.40 41.66
N GLY A 60 14.67 -11.91 40.72
CA GLY A 60 16.12 -11.68 40.64
C GLY A 60 16.52 -10.50 39.74
N PHE A 61 15.55 -9.77 39.19
CA PHE A 61 15.76 -8.77 38.14
C PHE A 61 16.78 -7.70 38.52
N GLU A 62 16.74 -7.20 39.76
CA GLU A 62 17.66 -6.16 40.25
C GLU A 62 19.13 -6.62 40.34
N GLY A 63 19.39 -7.93 40.38
CA GLY A 63 20.73 -8.50 40.39
C GLY A 63 21.39 -8.60 39.01
N LEU A 64 20.66 -8.30 37.93
CA LEU A 64 21.17 -8.38 36.55
C LEU A 64 21.96 -7.13 36.16
N ASP A 65 22.88 -7.32 35.20
CA ASP A 65 23.61 -6.21 34.58
C ASP A 65 22.64 -5.11 34.08
N PRO A 66 22.96 -3.80 34.25
CA PRO A 66 22.08 -2.72 33.82
C PRO A 66 21.63 -2.77 32.35
N GLU A 67 22.49 -3.20 31.42
CA GLU A 67 22.12 -3.31 30.00
C GLU A 67 21.19 -4.51 29.77
N VAL A 68 21.37 -5.61 30.50
CA VAL A 68 20.42 -6.75 30.49
C VAL A 68 19.06 -6.33 31.04
N ARG A 69 19.03 -5.60 32.17
CA ARG A 69 17.78 -5.09 32.76
C ARG A 69 17.01 -4.20 31.79
N LYS A 70 17.70 -3.25 31.17
CA LYS A 70 17.14 -2.37 30.14
C LYS A 70 16.64 -3.15 28.91
N GLY A 71 17.38 -4.17 28.48
CA GLY A 71 16.95 -5.08 27.42
C GLY A 71 15.67 -5.82 27.78
N ILE A 72 15.58 -6.35 29.00
CA ILE A 72 14.38 -7.02 29.53
C ILE A 72 13.18 -6.06 29.62
N GLU A 73 13.36 -4.82 30.08
CA GLU A 73 12.28 -3.82 30.11
C GLU A 73 11.72 -3.50 28.72
N ILE A 74 12.60 -3.41 27.72
CA ILE A 74 12.22 -3.27 26.32
C ILE A 74 11.37 -4.47 25.88
N GLU A 75 11.78 -5.70 26.21
CA GLU A 75 11.02 -6.91 25.87
C GLU A 75 9.67 -6.98 26.60
N ARG A 76 9.58 -6.53 27.86
CA ARG A 76 8.30 -6.39 28.59
C ARG A 76 7.35 -5.44 27.85
N LYS A 77 7.84 -4.26 27.42
CA LYS A 77 7.04 -3.28 26.66
C LYS A 77 6.59 -3.82 25.29
N ARG A 78 7.48 -4.53 24.59
CA ARG A 78 7.17 -5.23 23.32
C ARG A 78 6.08 -6.25 23.51
N TYR A 79 6.22 -7.12 24.51
CA TYR A 79 5.21 -8.13 24.85
C TYR A 79 3.87 -7.50 25.25
N ALA A 80 3.87 -6.42 26.05
CA ALA A 80 2.65 -5.71 26.41
C ALA A 80 1.91 -5.18 25.17
N THR A 81 2.63 -4.57 24.23
CA THR A 81 2.07 -4.10 22.96
C THR A 81 1.52 -5.26 22.10
N ALA A 82 2.26 -6.37 22.01
CA ALA A 82 1.83 -7.56 21.29
C ALA A 82 0.56 -8.17 21.91
N LYS A 83 0.49 -8.22 23.24
CA LYS A 83 -0.67 -8.71 24.00
C LYS A 83 -1.88 -7.80 23.82
N ALA A 84 -1.70 -6.48 23.85
CA ALA A 84 -2.76 -5.53 23.54
C ALA A 84 -3.32 -5.74 22.12
N ASN A 85 -2.45 -5.94 21.12
CA ASN A 85 -2.86 -6.24 19.75
C ASN A 85 -3.63 -7.57 19.66
N ALA A 86 -3.20 -8.62 20.37
CA ALA A 86 -3.91 -9.90 20.42
C ALA A 86 -5.31 -9.76 21.01
N ILE A 87 -5.45 -9.04 22.13
CA ILE A 87 -6.73 -8.76 22.78
C ILE A 87 -7.65 -7.95 21.86
N TYR A 88 -7.12 -6.92 21.19
CA TYR A 88 -7.89 -6.10 20.26
C TYR A 88 -8.37 -6.90 19.05
N GLN A 89 -7.50 -7.70 18.44
CA GLN A 89 -7.87 -8.56 17.31
C GLN A 89 -8.89 -9.65 17.70
N ASP A 90 -8.72 -10.27 18.88
CA ASP A 90 -9.72 -11.21 19.40
C ASP A 90 -11.06 -10.50 19.66
N TYR A 91 -11.03 -9.29 20.21
CA TYR A 91 -12.25 -8.50 20.42
C TYR A 91 -12.99 -8.20 19.11
N LEU A 92 -12.27 -7.79 18.05
CA LEU A 92 -12.85 -7.63 16.72
C LEU A 92 -13.50 -8.94 16.23
N TYR A 93 -12.78 -10.07 16.36
CA TYR A 93 -13.30 -11.39 16.00
C TYR A 93 -14.61 -11.71 16.75
N GLN A 94 -14.62 -11.55 18.09
CA GLN A 94 -15.78 -11.83 18.92
C GLN A 94 -16.96 -10.91 18.60
N LYS A 95 -16.72 -9.60 18.38
CA LYS A 95 -17.78 -8.63 18.05
C LYS A 95 -18.39 -8.89 16.68
N VAL A 96 -17.61 -9.33 15.68
CA VAL A 96 -18.18 -9.79 14.41
C VAL A 96 -19.13 -10.97 14.67
N LEU A 97 -18.69 -12.00 15.38
CA LEU A 97 -19.54 -13.16 15.68
C LEU A 97 -20.77 -12.79 16.51
N GLU A 98 -20.63 -11.87 17.46
CA GLU A 98 -21.73 -11.37 18.28
C GLU A 98 -22.77 -10.61 17.44
N LYS A 99 -22.35 -9.64 16.61
CA LYS A 99 -23.27 -8.86 15.77
C LYS A 99 -23.97 -9.75 14.74
N VAL A 100 -23.25 -10.74 14.19
CA VAL A 100 -23.79 -11.76 13.29
C VAL A 100 -24.74 -12.74 13.99
N THR A 101 -24.61 -12.97 15.30
CA THR A 101 -25.53 -13.89 16.02
C THR A 101 -26.72 -13.18 16.67
N LYS A 102 -26.56 -11.89 17.04
CA LYS A 102 -27.60 -11.06 17.67
C LYS A 102 -28.57 -10.40 16.66
N GLY A 103 -28.17 -10.25 15.40
CA GLY A 103 -29.07 -9.76 14.34
C GLY A 103 -30.32 -10.63 14.27
N LYS A 104 -31.49 -10.07 14.63
CA LYS A 104 -32.76 -10.79 14.63
C LYS A 104 -33.18 -11.06 13.18
N ASP A 105 -33.77 -12.24 12.97
CA ASP A 105 -34.17 -12.89 11.72
C ASP A 105 -33.02 -13.50 10.87
N PRO A 106 -32.93 -14.85 10.80
CA PRO A 106 -32.06 -15.58 9.86
C PRO A 106 -32.19 -15.11 8.40
N VAL A 107 -33.32 -14.54 8.00
CA VAL A 107 -33.53 -13.99 6.66
C VAL A 107 -32.78 -12.65 6.44
N GLU A 108 -32.62 -11.80 7.46
CA GLU A 108 -31.77 -10.60 7.39
C GLU A 108 -30.28 -10.96 7.46
N LEU A 109 -29.93 -12.02 8.20
CA LEU A 109 -28.59 -12.61 8.18
C LEU A 109 -28.25 -13.23 6.81
N GLN A 110 -29.22 -13.84 6.12
CA GLN A 110 -29.02 -14.41 4.78
C GLN A 110 -28.94 -13.36 3.66
N ASN A 111 -29.79 -12.34 3.74
CA ASN A 111 -29.82 -11.26 2.75
C ASN A 111 -28.77 -10.18 3.02
N GLY A 112 -27.99 -10.27 4.11
CA GLY A 112 -27.00 -9.26 4.52
C GLY A 112 -25.55 -9.76 4.64
N LEU A 113 -25.32 -11.07 4.76
CA LEU A 113 -23.98 -11.58 5.06
C LEU A 113 -23.19 -12.02 3.83
N MET A 114 -22.09 -11.31 3.66
CA MET A 114 -21.08 -11.51 2.64
C MET A 114 -20.21 -12.72 2.96
N PHE A 115 -20.68 -13.91 2.58
CA PHE A 115 -20.00 -15.18 2.82
C PHE A 115 -19.38 -15.75 1.56
N GLU A 116 -18.10 -16.07 1.66
CA GLU A 116 -17.31 -16.59 0.58
C GLU A 116 -17.32 -18.13 0.56
N PRO A 117 -17.37 -18.77 -0.63
CA PRO A 117 -17.32 -20.22 -0.72
C PRO A 117 -16.14 -20.89 0.02
N GLN A 118 -14.98 -20.25 0.22
CA GLN A 118 -13.90 -20.83 1.03
C GLN A 118 -14.25 -20.98 2.53
N GLY A 119 -15.38 -20.44 2.98
CA GLY A 119 -15.75 -20.38 4.38
C GLY A 119 -15.27 -19.10 5.06
N ARG A 120 -15.15 -18.00 4.32
CA ARG A 120 -14.77 -16.70 4.87
C ARG A 120 -16.00 -15.81 5.02
N LEU A 121 -16.10 -15.11 6.14
CA LEU A 121 -17.09 -14.07 6.35
C LEU A 121 -16.42 -12.71 6.17
N VAL A 122 -16.95 -11.89 5.27
CA VAL A 122 -16.54 -10.49 5.10
C VAL A 122 -17.55 -9.60 5.82
N TYR A 123 -17.09 -8.66 6.64
CA TYR A 123 -17.96 -7.83 7.48
C TYR A 123 -17.34 -6.45 7.75
N GLU A 124 -18.07 -5.36 7.49
CA GLU A 124 -17.66 -4.01 7.89
C GLU A 124 -18.06 -3.78 9.37
N LEU A 125 -17.10 -3.88 10.29
CA LEU A 125 -17.33 -3.69 11.72
C LEU A 125 -17.02 -2.26 12.13
N THR A 126 -18.04 -1.48 12.48
CA THR A 126 -17.86 -0.22 13.21
C THR A 126 -18.00 -0.46 14.71
N LEU A 127 -17.01 -0.01 15.48
CA LEU A 127 -17.06 -0.02 16.94
C LEU A 127 -17.62 1.31 17.45
N THR A 128 -18.62 1.28 18.33
CA THR A 128 -19.09 2.48 19.04
C THR A 128 -18.03 2.97 20.04
N ILE A 129 -18.17 4.19 20.56
CA ILE A 129 -17.24 4.71 21.57
C ILE A 129 -17.23 3.83 22.83
N GLU A 130 -18.38 3.31 23.23
CA GLU A 130 -18.52 2.39 24.36
C GLU A 130 -17.82 1.06 24.07
N GLU A 131 -17.95 0.54 22.84
CA GLU A 131 -17.24 -0.67 22.42
C GLU A 131 -15.71 -0.45 22.35
N GLN A 132 -15.26 0.77 22.02
CA GLN A 132 -13.84 1.16 22.05
C GLN A 132 -13.32 1.29 23.49
N GLU A 133 -14.10 1.85 24.40
CA GLU A 133 -13.77 1.92 25.83
C GLU A 133 -13.74 0.51 26.45
N GLU A 134 -14.69 -0.35 26.11
CA GLU A 134 -14.77 -1.75 26.56
C GLU A 134 -13.48 -2.51 26.24
N VAL A 135 -13.01 -2.44 24.99
CA VAL A 135 -11.77 -3.13 24.59
C VAL A 135 -10.53 -2.49 25.22
N LEU A 136 -10.50 -1.16 25.39
CA LEU A 136 -9.41 -0.49 26.09
C LEU A 136 -9.30 -0.94 27.55
N LYS A 137 -10.43 -1.01 28.27
CA LYS A 137 -10.50 -1.54 29.65
C LYS A 137 -10.02 -2.99 29.72
N LYS A 138 -10.41 -3.83 28.75
CA LYS A 138 -9.96 -5.23 28.65
C LYS A 138 -8.44 -5.33 28.47
N ILE A 139 -7.85 -4.44 27.66
CA ILE A 139 -6.40 -4.35 27.45
C ILE A 139 -5.71 -3.89 28.73
N GLU A 140 -6.15 -2.77 29.32
CA GLU A 140 -5.57 -2.19 30.53
C GLU A 140 -5.58 -3.19 31.69
N GLY A 141 -6.72 -3.83 31.95
CA GLY A 141 -6.83 -4.88 32.97
C GLY A 141 -5.89 -6.07 32.71
N SER A 142 -5.74 -6.49 31.45
CA SER A 142 -4.81 -7.58 31.09
C SER A 142 -3.34 -7.19 31.18
N LEU A 143 -3.02 -5.90 31.18
CA LEU A 143 -1.68 -5.34 31.32
C LEU A 143 -1.40 -4.81 32.73
N SER A 144 -2.36 -4.94 33.66
CA SER A 144 -2.27 -4.34 35.00
C SER A 144 -2.03 -2.82 34.98
N ILE A 145 -2.61 -2.15 33.98
CA ILE A 145 -2.66 -0.69 33.89
C ILE A 145 -3.95 -0.23 34.58
N GLU A 146 -3.85 0.79 35.43
CA GLU A 146 -5.03 1.37 36.09
C GLU A 146 -5.99 1.93 35.04
N SER A 147 -7.23 1.45 35.07
CA SER A 147 -8.26 1.90 34.14
C SER A 147 -8.95 3.15 34.68
N ILE A 148 -9.27 4.08 33.78
CA ILE A 148 -9.96 5.32 34.11
C ILE A 148 -11.38 5.22 33.54
N GLU A 149 -12.40 5.40 34.37
CA GLU A 149 -13.80 5.35 33.97
C GLU A 149 -14.29 6.67 33.36
N GLY A 150 -15.22 6.60 32.40
CA GLY A 150 -15.92 7.77 31.88
C GLY A 150 -15.04 8.67 31.01
N ARG A 151 -14.08 8.09 30.29
CA ARG A 151 -13.16 8.82 29.42
C ARG A 151 -13.91 9.55 28.30
N HIS A 152 -13.45 10.75 27.97
CA HIS A 152 -13.91 11.43 26.77
C HIS A 152 -13.46 10.65 25.52
N PRO A 153 -14.21 10.67 24.39
CA PRO A 153 -13.85 9.93 23.17
C PRO A 153 -12.40 10.13 22.68
N ILE A 154 -11.88 11.34 22.82
CA ILE A 154 -10.50 11.69 22.46
C ILE A 154 -9.50 10.91 23.33
N ASP A 155 -9.75 10.80 24.63
CA ASP A 155 -8.90 10.09 25.58
C ASP A 155 -8.96 8.57 25.36
N ILE A 156 -10.10 8.04 24.88
CA ILE A 156 -10.24 6.63 24.49
C ILE A 156 -9.34 6.33 23.29
N LYS A 157 -9.41 7.14 22.23
CA LYS A 157 -8.56 6.98 21.04
C LYS A 157 -7.08 7.13 21.37
N GLN A 158 -6.72 8.08 22.23
CA GLN A 158 -5.35 8.27 22.68
C GLN A 158 -4.86 7.10 23.55
N GLY A 159 -5.71 6.56 24.44
CA GLY A 159 -5.41 5.37 25.22
C GLY A 159 -5.18 4.15 24.33
N LEU A 160 -6.05 3.92 23.35
CA LEU A 160 -5.87 2.87 22.33
C LEU A 160 -4.58 3.08 21.54
N LYS A 161 -4.27 4.33 21.14
CA LYS A 161 -3.01 4.68 20.46
C LYS A 161 -1.81 4.29 21.30
N GLN A 162 -1.82 4.58 22.59
CA GLN A 162 -0.72 4.26 23.50
C GLN A 162 -0.54 2.74 23.65
N VAL A 163 -1.59 1.99 24.02
CA VAL A 163 -1.48 0.55 24.30
C VAL A 163 -1.24 -0.30 23.05
N LEU A 164 -1.71 0.16 21.87
CA LEU A 164 -1.45 -0.50 20.60
C LEU A 164 -0.09 -0.13 19.98
N GLY A 165 0.74 0.65 20.68
CA GLY A 165 2.11 0.98 20.28
C GLY A 165 2.19 2.08 19.23
N GLY A 166 1.48 3.19 19.45
CA GLY A 166 1.53 4.40 18.63
C GLY A 166 0.49 4.49 17.51
N ARG A 167 -0.40 3.50 17.36
CA ARG A 167 -1.41 3.44 16.30
C ARG A 167 -2.79 3.83 16.80
N THR A 168 -3.41 4.83 16.19
CA THR A 168 -4.84 5.10 16.37
C THR A 168 -5.67 4.13 15.51
N PRO A 169 -6.53 3.28 16.09
CA PRO A 169 -7.44 2.46 15.30
C PRO A 169 -8.49 3.35 14.61
N THR A 170 -8.88 2.96 13.40
CA THR A 170 -10.00 3.61 12.70
C THR A 170 -11.33 3.15 13.31
N ASP A 171 -12.39 3.93 13.14
CA ASP A 171 -13.71 3.56 13.71
C ASP A 171 -14.32 2.33 13.02
N THR A 172 -13.94 2.05 11.77
CA THR A 172 -14.47 0.94 10.97
C THR A 172 -13.37 0.02 10.50
N THR A 173 -13.50 -1.26 10.81
CA THR A 173 -12.60 -2.33 10.39
C THR A 173 -13.31 -3.27 9.41
N LEU A 174 -12.75 -3.45 8.21
CA LEU A 174 -13.17 -4.50 7.29
C LEU A 174 -12.59 -5.83 7.77
N CYS A 175 -13.47 -6.70 8.29
CA CYS A 175 -13.11 -7.99 8.85
C CYS A 175 -13.31 -9.12 7.82
N SER A 176 -12.31 -9.97 7.65
CA SER A 176 -12.30 -11.19 6.83
C SER A 176 -12.00 -12.39 7.72
N ILE A 177 -13.06 -13.01 8.20
CA ILE A 177 -13.01 -14.03 9.23
C ILE A 177 -13.05 -15.42 8.60
N ASP A 178 -11.99 -16.22 8.78
CA ASP A 178 -11.96 -17.61 8.35
C ASP A 178 -12.74 -18.49 9.33
N LEU A 179 -13.93 -18.90 8.88
CA LEU A 179 -14.86 -19.76 9.59
C LEU A 179 -14.71 -21.24 9.20
N SER A 180 -13.68 -21.62 8.43
CA SER A 180 -13.60 -22.96 7.85
C SER A 180 -12.82 -23.99 8.69
N GLY A 181 -12.16 -23.60 9.78
CA GLY A 181 -11.20 -24.41 10.54
C GLY A 181 -11.80 -25.26 11.67
N PRO A 182 -11.10 -26.34 12.12
CA PRO A 182 -11.58 -27.17 13.24
C PRO A 182 -11.49 -26.43 14.56
N ARG A 183 -10.76 -25.31 14.55
CA ARG A 183 -10.34 -24.49 15.67
C ARG A 183 -11.27 -23.30 15.87
N LEU A 184 -12.56 -23.47 15.61
CA LEU A 184 -13.54 -22.41 15.80
C LEU A 184 -14.08 -22.49 17.21
N PRO A 185 -14.20 -21.35 17.92
CA PRO A 185 -15.07 -21.27 19.08
C PRO A 185 -16.47 -21.78 18.73
N GLU A 186 -17.18 -22.38 19.67
CA GLU A 186 -18.50 -23.01 19.44
C GLU A 186 -19.46 -22.09 18.68
N LYS A 187 -19.51 -20.80 19.06
CA LYS A 187 -20.31 -19.77 18.36
C LYS A 187 -19.89 -19.60 16.89
N GLY A 188 -18.59 -19.60 16.60
CA GLY A 188 -18.07 -19.50 15.24
C GLY A 188 -18.40 -20.75 14.41
N ALA A 189 -18.36 -21.93 15.02
CA ALA A 189 -18.76 -23.18 14.37
C ALA A 189 -20.27 -23.22 14.06
N GLU A 190 -21.10 -22.68 14.96
CA GLU A 190 -22.54 -22.56 14.75
C GLU A 190 -22.87 -21.57 13.62
N VAL A 191 -22.26 -20.38 13.64
CA VAL A 191 -22.37 -19.38 12.56
C VAL A 191 -21.93 -19.99 11.24
N TYR A 192 -20.77 -20.68 11.22
CA TYR A 192 -20.26 -21.35 10.04
C TYR A 192 -21.24 -22.39 9.50
N LYS A 193 -21.77 -23.26 10.37
CA LYS A 193 -22.71 -24.31 9.98
C LYS A 193 -23.96 -23.71 9.35
N LYS A 194 -24.55 -22.69 9.98
CA LYS A 194 -25.72 -21.97 9.45
C LYS A 194 -25.43 -21.33 8.09
N LEU A 195 -24.34 -20.57 7.98
CA LEU A 195 -23.93 -19.92 6.72
C LEU A 195 -23.63 -20.94 5.62
N GLN A 196 -22.99 -22.05 5.96
CA GLN A 196 -22.64 -23.10 5.01
C GLN A 196 -23.88 -23.87 4.52
N GLU A 197 -24.80 -24.22 5.41
CA GLU A 197 -26.06 -24.89 5.06
C GLU A 197 -26.89 -24.02 4.12
N GLU A 198 -26.99 -22.73 4.40
CA GLU A 198 -27.71 -21.79 3.55
C GLU A 198 -26.98 -21.50 2.24
N TYR A 199 -25.66 -21.31 2.26
CA TYR A 199 -24.87 -21.20 1.03
C TYR A 199 -25.07 -22.45 0.14
N LYS A 200 -25.09 -23.64 0.76
CA LYS A 200 -25.34 -24.90 0.05
C LYS A 200 -26.76 -24.97 -0.52
N LYS A 201 -27.76 -24.45 0.18
CA LYS A 201 -29.15 -24.36 -0.29
C LYS A 201 -29.29 -23.44 -1.51
N ILE A 202 -28.66 -22.27 -1.47
CA ILE A 202 -28.78 -21.24 -2.51
C ILE A 202 -27.92 -21.60 -3.73
N TYR A 203 -26.67 -22.01 -3.51
CA TYR A 203 -25.67 -22.12 -4.59
C TYR A 203 -25.26 -23.57 -4.92
N GLY A 204 -25.52 -24.52 -4.01
CA GLY A 204 -25.17 -25.93 -4.13
C GLY A 204 -23.98 -26.36 -3.25
N GLY A 205 -23.81 -27.67 -3.07
CA GLY A 205 -22.72 -28.24 -2.26
C GLY A 205 -21.33 -28.03 -2.85
N GLN A 206 -20.35 -27.77 -1.99
CA GLN A 206 -18.94 -27.63 -2.37
C GLN A 206 -18.22 -28.97 -2.31
N ARG A 207 -17.36 -29.23 -3.31
CA ARG A 207 -16.55 -30.45 -3.43
C ARG A 207 -15.08 -30.29 -3.02
N VAL A 208 -14.70 -29.12 -2.51
CA VAL A 208 -13.29 -28.83 -2.16
C VAL A 208 -12.98 -29.32 -0.75
N LEU A 209 -11.89 -30.08 -0.62
CA LEU A 209 -11.38 -30.54 0.66
C LEU A 209 -10.94 -29.36 1.54
N ARG A 210 -11.10 -29.49 2.85
CA ARG A 210 -10.82 -28.41 3.82
C ARG A 210 -9.42 -27.81 3.70
N HIS A 211 -8.39 -28.66 3.61
CA HIS A 211 -6.99 -28.23 3.52
C HIS A 211 -6.69 -27.48 2.21
N GLN A 212 -7.50 -27.68 1.18
CA GLN A 212 -7.34 -27.03 -0.12
C GLN A 212 -8.00 -25.65 -0.18
N ARG A 213 -8.86 -25.30 0.79
CA ARG A 213 -9.63 -24.04 0.76
C ARG A 213 -8.75 -22.82 0.93
N ALA A 214 -7.72 -22.91 1.76
CA ALA A 214 -6.74 -21.84 1.95
C ALA A 214 -6.07 -21.47 0.62
N SER A 215 -5.82 -22.47 -0.23
CA SER A 215 -5.21 -22.33 -1.55
C SER A 215 -6.11 -21.69 -2.60
N ILE A 216 -7.40 -21.43 -2.35
CA ILE A 216 -8.33 -20.91 -3.36
C ILE A 216 -8.39 -19.38 -3.32
N VAL A 217 -8.21 -18.72 -4.46
CA VAL A 217 -8.35 -17.25 -4.61
C VAL A 217 -9.65 -16.72 -4.02
N ALA A 218 -9.53 -15.82 -3.04
CA ALA A 218 -10.65 -15.16 -2.35
C ALA A 218 -11.38 -14.17 -3.29
N SER A 219 -12.14 -14.71 -4.24
CA SER A 219 -12.79 -14.01 -5.33
C SER A 219 -13.86 -13.03 -4.85
N PHE A 220 -14.61 -13.32 -3.79
CA PHE A 220 -15.59 -12.37 -3.25
C PHE A 220 -14.88 -11.25 -2.51
N GLU A 221 -14.01 -11.61 -1.57
CA GLU A 221 -13.30 -10.66 -0.71
C GLU A 221 -12.50 -9.64 -1.53
N GLU A 222 -11.73 -10.11 -2.51
CA GLU A 222 -11.00 -9.24 -3.44
C GLU A 222 -11.93 -8.33 -4.24
N THR A 223 -13.02 -8.89 -4.78
CA THR A 223 -13.91 -8.11 -5.63
C THR A 223 -14.72 -7.09 -4.82
N TYR A 224 -15.06 -7.43 -3.57
CA TYR A 224 -15.67 -6.52 -2.62
C TYR A 224 -14.72 -5.38 -2.24
N ALA A 225 -13.45 -5.69 -1.97
CA ALA A 225 -12.43 -4.67 -1.73
C ALA A 225 -12.35 -3.67 -2.91
N HIS A 226 -12.25 -4.16 -4.15
CA HIS A 226 -12.30 -3.33 -5.36
C HIS A 226 -13.53 -2.40 -5.41
N MET A 227 -14.69 -2.93 -5.02
CA MET A 227 -15.93 -2.16 -4.98
C MET A 227 -15.90 -1.07 -3.91
N CYS A 228 -15.41 -1.36 -2.69
CA CYS A 228 -15.29 -0.39 -1.61
C CYS A 228 -14.35 0.76 -1.97
N LEU A 229 -13.23 0.47 -2.66
CA LEU A 229 -12.27 1.48 -3.10
C LEU A 229 -12.90 2.44 -4.13
N MET A 230 -13.64 1.88 -5.10
CA MET A 230 -14.35 2.68 -6.09
C MET A 230 -15.47 3.50 -5.46
N ALA A 231 -16.21 2.93 -4.51
CA ALA A 231 -17.23 3.64 -3.76
C ALA A 231 -16.61 4.81 -2.97
N GLY A 232 -15.48 4.61 -2.29
CA GLY A 232 -14.76 5.68 -1.60
C GLY A 232 -14.27 6.78 -2.55
N THR A 233 -13.85 6.44 -3.77
CA THR A 233 -13.55 7.45 -4.81
C THR A 233 -14.79 8.26 -5.19
N PHE A 234 -15.93 7.61 -5.38
CA PHE A 234 -17.18 8.29 -5.74
C PHE A 234 -17.74 9.14 -4.59
N GLU A 235 -17.67 8.63 -3.37
CA GLU A 235 -18.04 9.32 -2.14
C GLU A 235 -17.27 10.64 -1.99
N ARG A 236 -15.93 10.60 -2.02
CA ARG A 236 -15.10 11.82 -1.95
C ARG A 236 -15.38 12.81 -3.08
N ARG A 237 -15.60 12.30 -4.29
CA ARG A 237 -15.94 13.16 -5.44
C ARG A 237 -17.29 13.82 -5.24
N SER A 238 -18.28 13.10 -4.72
CA SER A 238 -19.60 13.65 -4.43
C SER A 238 -19.52 14.84 -3.48
N ILE A 239 -18.67 14.77 -2.44
CA ILE A 239 -18.40 15.86 -1.50
C ILE A 239 -17.74 17.07 -2.19
N THR A 240 -16.80 16.82 -3.11
CA THR A 240 -16.05 17.88 -3.80
C THR A 240 -16.95 18.79 -4.65
N TYR A 241 -18.16 18.34 -5.01
CA TYR A 241 -19.10 19.17 -5.77
C TYR A 241 -19.82 20.23 -4.92
N GLY A 242 -19.70 20.20 -3.59
CA GLY A 242 -20.23 21.24 -2.69
C GLY A 242 -21.74 21.45 -2.77
N ASP A 243 -22.47 20.48 -3.34
CA ASP A 243 -23.85 20.64 -3.77
C ASP A 243 -24.80 19.99 -2.74
N LYS A 244 -26.05 20.50 -2.63
CA LYS A 244 -27.11 19.91 -1.78
C LYS A 244 -27.50 18.47 -2.17
N ASN A 245 -26.91 17.95 -3.24
CA ASN A 245 -27.16 16.66 -3.86
C ASN A 245 -26.10 15.60 -3.52
N THR A 246 -25.32 15.81 -2.45
CA THR A 246 -24.29 14.86 -2.02
C THR A 246 -24.95 13.65 -1.35
N ILE A 247 -24.65 12.44 -1.84
CA ILE A 247 -25.10 11.19 -1.20
C ILE A 247 -24.41 11.10 0.17
N SER A 248 -25.17 10.91 1.24
CA SER A 248 -24.62 10.88 2.60
C SER A 248 -23.69 9.67 2.81
N LYS A 249 -22.80 9.73 3.81
CA LYS A 249 -21.92 8.60 4.17
C LYS A 249 -22.72 7.33 4.49
N LYS A 250 -23.86 7.48 5.17
CA LYS A 250 -24.77 6.38 5.51
C LYS A 250 -25.41 5.78 4.26
N ASP A 251 -25.84 6.61 3.32
CA ASP A 251 -26.41 6.14 2.05
C ASP A 251 -25.36 5.44 1.19
N TRP A 252 -24.12 5.94 1.17
CA TRP A 252 -23.01 5.23 0.53
C TRP A 252 -22.74 3.86 1.14
N GLN A 253 -22.84 3.71 2.46
CA GLN A 253 -22.75 2.41 3.13
C GLN A 253 -23.89 1.48 2.68
N ASP A 254 -25.13 1.96 2.61
CA ASP A 254 -26.28 1.17 2.13
C ASP A 254 -26.13 0.76 0.66
N ILE A 255 -25.73 1.70 -0.22
CA ILE A 255 -25.45 1.42 -1.64
C ILE A 255 -24.38 0.33 -1.76
N ARG A 256 -23.27 0.45 -1.02
CA ARG A 256 -22.20 -0.56 -1.01
C ARG A 256 -22.70 -1.91 -0.53
N HIS A 257 -23.48 -1.93 0.56
CA HIS A 257 -24.02 -3.17 1.12
C HIS A 257 -24.93 -3.89 0.12
N LYS A 258 -25.92 -3.18 -0.46
CA LYS A 258 -26.81 -3.72 -1.51
C LYS A 258 -26.03 -4.19 -2.74
N ALA A 259 -24.98 -3.47 -3.13
CA ALA A 259 -24.11 -3.87 -4.22
C ALA A 259 -23.30 -5.14 -3.89
N ALA A 260 -22.85 -5.30 -2.66
CA ALA A 260 -22.10 -6.47 -2.21
C ALA A 260 -22.93 -7.77 -2.31
N LEU A 261 -24.20 -7.69 -1.95
CA LEU A 261 -25.12 -8.82 -2.00
C LEU A 261 -25.34 -9.32 -3.43
N LYS A 262 -25.59 -8.39 -4.36
CA LYS A 262 -25.66 -8.71 -5.79
C LYS A 262 -24.34 -9.27 -6.32
N LEU A 263 -23.21 -8.76 -5.82
CA LEU A 263 -21.89 -9.25 -6.22
C LEU A 263 -21.64 -10.68 -5.72
N GLN A 264 -22.11 -11.03 -4.53
CA GLN A 264 -22.00 -12.37 -3.96
C GLN A 264 -22.68 -13.42 -4.85
N ASP A 265 -23.85 -13.11 -5.41
CA ASP A 265 -24.52 -13.96 -6.39
C ASP A 265 -23.65 -14.25 -7.61
N GLU A 266 -23.03 -13.20 -8.18
CA GLU A 266 -22.16 -13.33 -9.34
C GLU A 266 -20.88 -14.14 -9.03
N VAL A 267 -20.27 -13.89 -7.87
CA VAL A 267 -19.11 -14.69 -7.42
C VAL A 267 -19.50 -16.15 -7.23
N ALA A 268 -20.66 -16.44 -6.62
CA ALA A 268 -21.11 -17.80 -6.41
C ALA A 268 -21.37 -18.54 -7.74
N LYS A 269 -21.96 -17.87 -8.75
CA LYS A 269 -22.13 -18.42 -10.11
C LYS A 269 -20.79 -18.74 -10.76
N VAL A 270 -19.84 -17.81 -10.70
CA VAL A 270 -18.48 -17.98 -11.24
C VAL A 270 -17.78 -19.14 -10.54
N TYR A 271 -17.85 -19.19 -9.21
CA TYR A 271 -17.22 -20.22 -8.40
C TYR A 271 -17.79 -21.61 -8.72
N LYS A 272 -19.11 -21.76 -8.76
CA LYS A 272 -19.78 -23.01 -9.12
C LYS A 272 -19.33 -23.54 -10.48
N LYS A 273 -19.24 -22.65 -11.48
CA LYS A 273 -18.74 -22.98 -12.82
C LYS A 273 -17.27 -23.38 -12.79
N ALA A 274 -16.43 -22.65 -12.06
CA ALA A 274 -15.00 -22.92 -11.93
C ALA A 274 -14.74 -24.28 -11.26
N VAL A 275 -15.46 -24.61 -10.18
CA VAL A 275 -15.41 -25.92 -9.52
C VAL A 275 -15.85 -27.03 -10.46
N LYS A 276 -16.97 -26.87 -11.17
CA LYS A 276 -17.42 -27.86 -12.16
C LYS A 276 -16.34 -28.16 -13.20
N ASN A 277 -15.67 -27.13 -13.71
CA ASN A 277 -14.61 -27.27 -14.72
C ASN A 277 -13.31 -27.85 -14.14
N ALA A 278 -13.07 -27.69 -12.85
CA ALA A 278 -11.91 -28.19 -12.12
C ALA A 278 -12.10 -29.59 -11.54
N THR A 279 -13.34 -30.10 -11.52
CA THR A 279 -13.65 -31.43 -10.99
C THR A 279 -13.39 -32.50 -12.04
N ASP A 280 -12.66 -33.56 -11.69
CA ASP A 280 -12.41 -34.71 -12.55
C ASP A 280 -13.60 -35.69 -12.58
N SER A 281 -13.48 -36.76 -13.38
CA SER A 281 -14.50 -37.81 -13.50
C SER A 281 -14.74 -38.56 -12.18
N ASN A 282 -13.77 -38.57 -11.26
CA ASN A 282 -13.86 -39.19 -9.93
C ASN A 282 -14.47 -38.26 -8.88
N GLY A 283 -14.84 -37.03 -9.26
CA GLY A 283 -15.40 -36.04 -8.35
C GLY A 283 -14.37 -35.27 -7.52
N LYS A 284 -13.06 -35.46 -7.76
CA LYS A 284 -11.98 -34.74 -7.09
C LYS A 284 -11.74 -33.40 -7.78
N VAL A 285 -11.62 -32.34 -7.00
CA VAL A 285 -11.32 -30.99 -7.50
C VAL A 285 -9.81 -30.81 -7.62
N ASP A 286 -9.35 -30.47 -8.82
CA ASP A 286 -7.99 -29.98 -9.08
C ASP A 286 -7.92 -28.50 -8.71
N VAL A 287 -7.23 -28.19 -7.60
CA VAL A 287 -7.13 -26.84 -7.04
C VAL A 287 -6.36 -25.90 -7.95
N ASP A 288 -5.32 -26.37 -8.61
CA ASP A 288 -4.53 -25.55 -9.53
C ASP A 288 -5.38 -25.17 -10.75
N LYS A 289 -6.16 -26.13 -11.27
CA LYS A 289 -7.12 -25.87 -12.34
C LYS A 289 -8.26 -24.94 -11.88
N LEU A 290 -8.74 -25.09 -10.64
CA LEU A 290 -9.73 -24.21 -10.04
C LEU A 290 -9.21 -22.77 -9.96
N ASN A 291 -8.02 -22.56 -9.42
CA ASN A 291 -7.37 -21.25 -9.33
C ASN A 291 -7.15 -20.62 -10.70
N LYS A 292 -6.68 -21.40 -11.68
CA LYS A 292 -6.56 -20.92 -13.07
C LYS A 292 -7.90 -20.47 -13.65
N ASN A 293 -8.99 -21.16 -13.33
CA ASN A 293 -10.34 -20.77 -13.78
C ASN A 293 -10.84 -19.52 -13.07
N LEU A 294 -10.68 -19.42 -11.74
CA LEU A 294 -11.05 -18.24 -10.96
C LEU A 294 -10.23 -17.01 -11.39
N ALA A 295 -8.93 -17.18 -11.59
CA ALA A 295 -8.04 -16.11 -12.06
C ALA A 295 -8.48 -15.50 -13.40
N LYS A 296 -9.02 -16.32 -14.32
CA LYS A 296 -9.60 -15.84 -15.59
C LYS A 296 -10.87 -15.02 -15.38
N GLU A 297 -11.72 -15.42 -14.43
CA GLU A 297 -13.01 -14.77 -14.18
C GLU A 297 -12.88 -13.51 -13.28
N ARG A 298 -11.78 -13.34 -12.53
CA ARG A 298 -11.52 -12.14 -11.69
C ARG A 298 -11.71 -10.83 -12.46
N VAL A 299 -11.20 -10.72 -13.69
CA VAL A 299 -11.34 -9.50 -14.50
C VAL A 299 -12.81 -9.18 -14.77
N ARG A 300 -13.63 -10.20 -15.04
CA ARG A 300 -15.06 -10.06 -15.26
C ARG A 300 -15.79 -9.73 -13.95
N LEU A 301 -15.44 -10.36 -12.84
CA LEU A 301 -16.01 -10.06 -11.52
C LEU A 301 -15.73 -8.62 -11.11
N ALA A 302 -14.50 -8.14 -11.27
CA ALA A 302 -14.14 -6.74 -11.03
C ALA A 302 -14.95 -5.77 -11.91
N GLN A 303 -15.27 -6.13 -13.16
CA GLN A 303 -16.16 -5.32 -14.00
C GLN A 303 -17.61 -5.35 -13.51
N SER A 304 -18.09 -6.53 -13.10
CA SER A 304 -19.45 -6.73 -12.60
C SER A 304 -19.67 -5.94 -11.33
N ALA A 305 -18.72 -5.96 -10.39
CA ALA A 305 -18.75 -5.17 -9.17
C ALA A 305 -18.93 -3.67 -9.43
N LYS A 306 -18.28 -3.14 -10.47
CA LYS A 306 -18.45 -1.73 -10.83
C LYS A 306 -19.82 -1.44 -11.38
N LYS A 307 -20.29 -2.29 -12.29
CA LYS A 307 -21.63 -2.16 -12.85
C LYS A 307 -22.66 -2.16 -11.73
N ILE A 308 -22.58 -3.15 -10.84
CA ILE A 308 -23.48 -3.31 -9.70
C ILE A 308 -23.43 -2.09 -8.76
N LEU A 309 -22.26 -1.54 -8.45
CA LEU A 309 -22.17 -0.33 -7.63
C LEU A 309 -22.83 0.87 -8.34
N ILE A 310 -22.55 1.09 -9.61
CA ILE A 310 -23.14 2.20 -10.38
C ILE A 310 -24.66 2.04 -10.49
N GLU A 311 -25.18 0.82 -10.67
CA GLU A 311 -26.61 0.54 -10.59
C GLU A 311 -27.19 0.94 -9.23
N GLY A 312 -26.48 0.65 -8.13
CA GLY A 312 -26.87 1.07 -6.78
C GLY A 312 -26.92 2.59 -6.62
N VAL A 313 -25.91 3.31 -7.16
CA VAL A 313 -25.89 4.78 -7.19
C VAL A 313 -27.06 5.32 -7.99
N VAL A 314 -27.30 4.81 -9.20
CA VAL A 314 -28.43 5.23 -10.04
C VAL A 314 -29.77 4.96 -9.34
N ALA A 315 -29.95 3.78 -8.73
CA ALA A 315 -31.16 3.46 -7.98
C ALA A 315 -31.41 4.43 -6.83
N HIS A 316 -30.37 4.74 -6.03
CA HIS A 316 -30.47 5.72 -4.95
C HIS A 316 -30.85 7.11 -5.47
N LEU A 317 -30.20 7.59 -6.55
CA LEU A 317 -30.51 8.88 -7.15
C LEU A 317 -31.96 8.95 -7.67
N LYS A 318 -32.49 7.83 -8.19
CA LYS A 318 -33.89 7.75 -8.64
C LYS A 318 -34.88 7.86 -7.49
N GLU A 319 -34.57 7.27 -6.34
CA GLU A 319 -35.36 7.37 -5.11
C GLU A 319 -35.27 8.77 -4.51
N HIS A 320 -34.07 9.34 -4.44
CA HIS A 320 -33.83 10.67 -3.88
C HIS A 320 -34.46 11.78 -4.75
N ALA A 321 -34.34 11.69 -6.08
CA ALA A 321 -34.99 12.62 -6.99
C ALA A 321 -36.53 12.59 -6.88
N LEU A 322 -37.11 11.45 -6.48
CA LEU A 322 -38.55 11.39 -6.18
C LEU A 322 -38.87 12.22 -4.94
N LEU A 323 -38.03 12.18 -3.90
CA LEU A 323 -38.21 12.93 -2.66
C LEU A 323 -38.03 14.44 -2.85
N SER A 324 -37.03 14.87 -3.65
CA SER A 324 -36.75 16.28 -3.89
C SER A 324 -37.72 16.97 -4.87
N LEU A 325 -38.53 16.21 -5.61
CA LEU A 325 -39.52 16.75 -6.56
C LEU A 325 -40.95 16.71 -6.04
N VAL A 326 -41.22 15.98 -4.95
CA VAL A 326 -42.50 16.06 -4.24
C VAL A 326 -42.60 17.34 -3.41
N PHE A 327 -41.46 17.96 -3.05
CA PHE A 327 -41.39 19.19 -2.26
C PHE A 327 -40.52 20.23 -2.97
N ASN A 328 -40.97 21.48 -3.10
CA ASN A 328 -40.12 22.55 -3.65
C ASN A 328 -39.01 22.94 -2.65
N GLU A 329 -38.14 23.89 -3.02
CA GLU A 329 -37.03 24.38 -2.17
C GLU A 329 -37.52 24.94 -0.81
N GLU A 330 -38.80 25.32 -0.71
CA GLU A 330 -39.47 25.81 0.48
C GLU A 330 -40.18 24.69 1.28
N GLY A 331 -40.09 23.43 0.84
CA GLY A 331 -40.69 22.27 1.51
C GLY A 331 -42.18 22.10 1.22
N LYS A 332 -42.66 22.75 0.16
CA LYS A 332 -44.06 22.79 -0.24
C LYS A 332 -44.35 21.67 -1.21
N LEU A 333 -45.38 20.88 -0.92
CA LEU A 333 -45.83 19.78 -1.78
C LEU A 333 -46.15 20.31 -3.19
N ILE A 334 -45.48 19.80 -4.23
CA ILE A 334 -45.70 20.24 -5.62
C ILE A 334 -46.97 19.61 -6.22
N SER A 335 -47.38 18.44 -5.71
CA SER A 335 -48.57 17.72 -6.19
C SER A 335 -49.49 17.31 -5.04
N GLY A 336 -50.53 18.11 -4.86
CA GLY A 336 -51.62 17.89 -3.90
C GLY A 336 -52.31 19.22 -3.61
N LYS A 337 -53.65 19.24 -3.67
CA LYS A 337 -54.48 20.43 -3.37
C LYS A 337 -54.38 20.83 -1.90
N LEU A 338 -53.27 21.40 -1.48
CA LEU A 338 -53.21 22.21 -0.26
C LEU A 338 -53.80 23.58 -0.58
N THR A 339 -54.75 24.04 0.23
CA THR A 339 -55.31 25.38 0.10
C THR A 339 -54.22 26.42 0.37
N LYS A 340 -54.36 27.62 -0.23
CA LYS A 340 -53.41 28.74 0.00
C LYS A 340 -53.21 29.08 1.48
N LYS A 341 -54.17 28.73 2.35
CA LYS A 341 -54.11 28.91 3.80
C LYS A 341 -53.20 27.87 4.48
N GLU A 342 -53.37 26.59 4.15
CA GLU A 342 -52.50 25.50 4.66
C GLU A 342 -51.06 25.64 4.17
N GLN A 343 -50.87 26.11 2.94
CA GLN A 343 -49.55 26.43 2.39
C GLN A 343 -48.87 27.58 3.15
N LYS A 344 -49.63 28.58 3.58
CA LYS A 344 -49.12 29.74 4.33
C LYS A 344 -48.81 29.36 5.79
N ASP A 345 -49.63 28.53 6.42
CA ASP A 345 -49.39 28.03 7.78
C ASP A 345 -48.18 27.08 7.85
N LEU A 346 -47.94 26.25 6.83
CA LEU A 346 -46.74 25.41 6.74
C LEU A 346 -45.46 26.23 6.48
N LEU A 347 -45.52 27.27 5.65
CA LEU A 347 -44.40 28.18 5.39
C LEU A 347 -44.02 29.02 6.62
N GLN A 348 -45.02 29.46 7.39
CA GLN A 348 -44.81 30.22 8.62
C GLN A 348 -44.20 29.36 9.74
N LYS A 349 -44.53 28.06 9.79
CA LYS A 349 -43.99 27.12 10.80
C LYS A 349 -42.62 26.51 10.43
N ARG A 350 -42.23 26.53 9.15
CA ARG A 350 -40.96 25.95 8.66
C ARG A 350 -39.76 26.89 8.81
N GLN A 351 -39.96 28.21 8.88
CA GLN A 351 -38.88 29.17 9.14
C GLN A 351 -38.21 28.97 10.51
N ASP A 352 -38.83 28.18 11.40
CA ASP A 352 -38.36 27.91 12.77
C ASP A 352 -37.85 26.45 12.99
N LEU A 353 -37.78 25.63 11.93
CA LEU A 353 -37.39 24.22 12.02
C LEU A 353 -35.88 24.03 11.80
N VAL A 354 -35.19 23.57 12.83
CA VAL A 354 -33.75 23.23 12.80
C VAL A 354 -33.60 21.73 13.10
N PHE A 355 -32.80 21.03 12.31
CA PHE A 355 -32.51 19.59 12.46
C PHE A 355 -31.04 19.40 12.82
N ASP A 356 -30.75 18.42 13.67
CA ASP A 356 -29.37 18.01 13.97
C ASP A 356 -28.83 17.04 12.93
N GLU A 357 -27.56 16.66 13.09
CA GLU A 357 -26.82 15.78 12.20
C GLU A 357 -27.40 14.34 12.16
N GLU A 358 -28.25 13.96 13.11
CA GLU A 358 -28.98 12.69 13.12
C GLU A 358 -30.37 12.78 12.45
N GLY A 359 -30.74 13.97 11.95
CA GLY A 359 -32.04 14.24 11.36
C GLY A 359 -33.16 14.39 12.39
N LYS A 360 -32.81 14.62 13.67
CA LYS A 360 -33.76 14.86 14.75
C LYS A 360 -34.01 16.36 14.85
N LEU A 361 -35.29 16.70 15.00
CA LEU A 361 -35.75 18.08 15.04
C LEU A 361 -35.34 18.70 16.39
N ILE A 362 -34.45 19.69 16.36
CA ILE A 362 -33.90 20.37 17.54
C ILE A 362 -34.79 21.55 17.98
N SER A 363 -35.55 22.14 17.05
CA SER A 363 -36.55 23.17 17.36
C SER A 363 -37.75 23.15 16.40
N GLY A 364 -38.93 23.46 16.94
CA GLY A 364 -40.25 23.46 16.30
C GLY A 364 -40.99 22.13 16.46
N GLU A 365 -42.32 22.15 16.64
CA GLU A 365 -43.12 20.95 16.88
C GLU A 365 -43.91 20.55 15.62
N LEU A 366 -43.63 19.35 15.09
CA LEU A 366 -44.59 18.59 14.29
C LEU A 366 -45.11 17.47 15.20
N THR A 367 -46.44 17.35 15.30
CA THR A 367 -47.06 16.27 16.07
C THR A 367 -46.85 14.92 15.38
N LYS A 368 -46.85 13.82 16.15
CA LYS A 368 -46.74 12.45 15.59
C LYS A 368 -47.83 12.15 14.56
N GLU A 369 -49.03 12.72 14.73
CA GLU A 369 -50.14 12.59 13.78
C GLU A 369 -49.87 13.32 12.45
N GLU A 370 -49.22 14.48 12.47
CA GLU A 370 -48.86 15.21 11.25
C GLU A 370 -47.73 14.53 10.47
N GLN A 371 -46.78 13.88 11.17
CA GLN A 371 -45.80 12.99 10.55
C GLN A 371 -46.45 11.75 9.93
N GLU A 372 -47.44 11.16 10.60
CA GLU A 372 -48.20 10.02 10.08
C GLU A 372 -49.11 10.38 8.90
N ASP A 373 -49.70 11.58 8.85
CA ASP A 373 -50.52 12.06 7.72
C ASP A 373 -49.68 12.34 6.46
N LEU A 374 -48.49 12.92 6.61
CA LEU A 374 -47.53 13.10 5.51
C LEU A 374 -47.02 11.75 4.98
N LEU A 375 -46.77 10.79 5.88
CA LEU A 375 -46.43 9.42 5.51
C LEU A 375 -47.61 8.66 4.88
N GLN A 376 -48.85 8.95 5.25
CA GLN A 376 -50.05 8.38 4.63
C GLN A 376 -50.29 8.91 3.21
N LYS A 377 -50.17 10.22 2.98
CA LYS A 377 -50.29 10.82 1.63
C LYS A 377 -49.18 10.33 0.68
N ARG A 378 -47.97 10.09 1.21
CA ARG A 378 -46.88 9.39 0.52
C ARG A 378 -47.25 7.96 0.10
N ARG A 379 -47.96 7.20 0.94
CA ARG A 379 -48.43 5.83 0.61
C ARG A 379 -49.51 5.81 -0.50
N GLY A 380 -50.12 6.95 -0.82
CA GLY A 380 -51.10 7.07 -1.90
C GLY A 380 -50.50 7.05 -3.30
N LEU A 381 -49.22 7.44 -3.47
CA LEU A 381 -48.49 7.45 -4.74
C LEU A 381 -47.67 6.17 -4.88
N VAL A 382 -48.23 5.14 -5.52
CA VAL A 382 -47.50 3.89 -5.82
C VAL A 382 -47.13 3.94 -7.28
N PHE A 383 -45.85 3.78 -7.61
CA PHE A 383 -45.37 3.61 -8.98
C PHE A 383 -45.00 2.15 -9.21
N ASN A 384 -45.24 1.63 -10.41
CA ASN A 384 -44.68 0.32 -10.78
C ASN A 384 -43.20 0.44 -11.17
N ASP A 385 -42.60 -0.71 -11.44
CA ASP A 385 -41.21 -0.90 -11.90
C ASP A 385 -40.89 -0.24 -13.26
N LYS A 386 -41.84 0.49 -13.87
CA LYS A 386 -41.68 1.27 -15.10
C LYS A 386 -41.78 2.79 -14.85
N GLY A 387 -41.84 3.21 -13.59
CA GLY A 387 -42.06 4.60 -13.21
C GLY A 387 -43.46 5.13 -13.53
N VAL A 388 -44.42 4.26 -13.85
CA VAL A 388 -45.81 4.65 -14.12
C VAL A 388 -46.57 4.64 -12.81
N LEU A 389 -47.29 5.73 -12.55
CA LEU A 389 -48.14 5.82 -11.36
C LEU A 389 -49.25 4.77 -11.42
N THR A 390 -49.24 3.86 -10.46
CA THR A 390 -50.23 2.78 -10.27
C THR A 390 -51.28 3.10 -9.20
N SER A 391 -51.04 4.09 -8.34
CA SER A 391 -52.07 4.67 -7.47
C SER A 391 -51.73 6.13 -7.15
N GLY A 392 -52.73 6.99 -6.96
CA GLY A 392 -52.61 8.42 -6.62
C GLY A 392 -53.00 9.38 -7.76
N GLU A 393 -53.07 10.69 -7.50
CA GLU A 393 -53.54 11.72 -8.46
C GLU A 393 -52.36 12.57 -8.99
N LEU A 394 -51.71 12.13 -10.08
CA LEU A 394 -50.87 12.99 -10.93
C LEU A 394 -51.42 12.99 -12.35
N THR A 395 -51.51 14.17 -12.96
CA THR A 395 -51.82 14.28 -14.40
C THR A 395 -50.69 13.66 -15.24
N LYS A 396 -50.99 13.29 -16.50
CA LYS A 396 -49.96 12.75 -17.41
C LYS A 396 -48.81 13.74 -17.63
N GLU A 397 -49.11 15.03 -17.72
CA GLU A 397 -48.11 16.09 -17.89
C GLU A 397 -47.18 16.20 -16.66
N GLU A 398 -47.73 16.11 -15.45
CA GLU A 398 -46.93 16.10 -14.21
C GLU A 398 -46.07 14.83 -14.10
N GLN A 399 -46.58 13.68 -14.56
CA GLN A 399 -45.79 12.44 -14.61
C GLN A 399 -44.63 12.54 -15.62
N GLU A 400 -44.88 13.14 -16.79
CA GLU A 400 -43.85 13.35 -17.81
C GLU A 400 -42.78 14.36 -17.38
N ASP A 401 -43.17 15.47 -16.75
CA ASP A 401 -42.23 16.46 -16.18
C ASP A 401 -41.40 15.85 -15.04
N LEU A 402 -42.02 15.09 -14.14
CA LEU A 402 -41.34 14.37 -13.08
C LEU A 402 -40.34 13.36 -13.63
N PHE A 403 -40.73 12.58 -14.65
CA PHE A 403 -39.85 11.64 -15.33
C PHE A 403 -38.65 12.33 -15.97
N LYS A 404 -38.88 13.46 -16.66
CA LYS A 404 -37.83 14.26 -17.29
C LYS A 404 -36.84 14.81 -16.26
N LYS A 405 -37.32 15.41 -15.17
CA LYS A 405 -36.46 15.96 -14.10
C LYS A 405 -35.64 14.88 -13.41
N ARG A 406 -36.22 13.71 -13.14
CA ARG A 406 -35.49 12.55 -12.58
C ARG A 406 -34.41 12.05 -13.53
N ARG A 407 -34.71 11.95 -14.83
CA ARG A 407 -33.73 11.60 -15.87
C ARG A 407 -32.58 12.59 -15.91
N GLU A 408 -32.87 13.90 -15.93
CA GLU A 408 -31.86 14.96 -15.95
C GLU A 408 -30.99 14.93 -14.70
N TYR A 409 -31.58 14.74 -13.51
CA TYR A 409 -30.84 14.62 -12.26
C TYR A 409 -29.85 13.45 -12.25
N VAL A 410 -30.31 12.24 -12.63
CA VAL A 410 -29.46 11.06 -12.73
C VAL A 410 -28.34 11.27 -13.75
N LEU A 411 -28.65 11.86 -14.90
CA LEU A 411 -27.68 12.13 -15.95
C LEU A 411 -26.61 13.12 -15.49
N GLU A 412 -27.02 14.26 -14.93
CA GLU A 412 -26.11 15.31 -14.47
C GLU A 412 -25.18 14.77 -13.38
N TYR A 413 -25.71 14.07 -12.38
CA TYR A 413 -24.91 13.51 -11.30
C TYR A 413 -23.88 12.49 -11.83
N THR A 414 -24.30 11.56 -12.69
CA THR A 414 -23.40 10.53 -13.23
C THR A 414 -22.36 11.09 -14.20
N GLN A 415 -22.70 12.15 -14.95
CA GLN A 415 -21.73 12.92 -15.74
C GLN A 415 -20.73 13.63 -14.82
N LYS A 416 -21.17 14.34 -13.78
CA LYS A 416 -20.28 14.98 -12.79
C LYS A 416 -19.31 13.96 -12.20
N LEU A 417 -19.82 12.80 -11.80
CA LEU A 417 -19.04 11.72 -11.18
C LEU A 417 -17.85 11.26 -12.06
N SER A 418 -18.01 11.29 -13.39
CA SER A 418 -17.07 10.66 -14.34
C SER A 418 -16.30 11.62 -15.26
N SER A 419 -16.82 12.83 -15.52
CA SER A 419 -16.30 13.78 -16.53
C SER A 419 -14.88 14.27 -16.23
N SER A 420 -14.48 14.31 -14.95
CA SER A 420 -13.12 14.66 -14.52
C SER A 420 -12.37 13.52 -13.83
N LEU A 421 -12.86 12.28 -13.90
CA LEU A 421 -12.14 11.12 -13.40
C LEU A 421 -11.02 10.77 -14.38
N ASN A 422 -9.78 10.78 -13.90
CA ASN A 422 -8.62 10.29 -14.64
C ASN A 422 -7.88 9.28 -13.75
N LYS A 423 -6.94 8.53 -14.34
CA LYS A 423 -6.15 7.54 -13.60
C LYS A 423 -5.56 8.13 -12.31
N HIS A 424 -5.02 9.35 -12.36
CA HIS A 424 -4.39 10.00 -11.21
C HIS A 424 -5.39 10.26 -10.08
N LYS A 425 -6.49 10.96 -10.35
CA LYS A 425 -7.52 11.28 -9.35
C LYS A 425 -8.12 10.01 -8.75
N PHE A 426 -8.31 8.98 -9.56
CA PHE A 426 -8.75 7.67 -9.05
C PHE A 426 -7.73 7.07 -8.08
N THR A 427 -6.46 6.99 -8.47
CA THR A 427 -5.39 6.46 -7.59
C THR A 427 -5.12 7.31 -6.35
N ALA A 428 -5.43 8.60 -6.40
CA ALA A 428 -5.27 9.53 -5.29
C ALA A 428 -6.40 9.36 -4.25
N GLN A 429 -7.62 9.07 -4.73
CA GLN A 429 -8.84 9.01 -3.93
C GLN A 429 -9.36 7.58 -3.74
N THR A 430 -8.48 6.57 -3.71
CA THR A 430 -8.90 5.16 -3.60
C THR A 430 -8.86 4.62 -2.17
N ALA A 431 -8.14 5.24 -1.24
CA ALA A 431 -8.01 4.72 0.13
C ALA A 431 -9.35 4.62 0.88
N THR A 432 -9.69 3.46 1.44
CA THR A 432 -10.95 3.31 2.18
C THR A 432 -10.95 4.00 3.54
N GLY A 433 -9.78 4.25 4.13
CA GLY A 433 -9.67 4.74 5.51
C GLY A 433 -10.11 3.74 6.58
N PHE A 434 -10.33 2.47 6.22
CA PHE A 434 -10.74 1.41 7.15
C PHE A 434 -9.54 0.61 7.61
N ASP A 435 -9.52 0.18 8.86
CA ASP A 435 -8.64 -0.92 9.22
C ASP A 435 -9.07 -2.19 8.49
N TYR A 436 -8.15 -3.14 8.31
CA TYR A 436 -8.48 -4.44 7.74
C TYR A 436 -7.97 -5.56 8.62
N PHE A 437 -8.89 -6.43 9.04
CA PHE A 437 -8.60 -7.56 9.91
C PHE A 437 -8.85 -8.88 9.19
N TYR A 438 -7.84 -9.74 9.13
CA TYR A 438 -7.87 -11.03 8.45
C TYR A 438 -7.50 -12.13 9.43
N THR A 439 -8.23 -13.25 9.39
CA THR A 439 -7.83 -14.48 10.11
C THR A 439 -7.62 -15.64 9.14
N SER A 440 -6.71 -16.55 9.46
CA SER A 440 -6.46 -17.77 8.69
C SER A 440 -6.29 -18.95 9.63
N ASN A 441 -7.14 -19.96 9.47
CA ASN A 441 -7.01 -21.23 10.19
C ASN A 441 -5.82 -22.05 9.68
N TYR A 442 -5.49 -21.91 8.40
CA TYR A 442 -4.38 -22.63 7.79
C TYR A 442 -3.04 -22.11 8.31
N LEU A 443 -2.85 -20.79 8.27
CA LEU A 443 -1.62 -20.15 8.78
C LEU A 443 -1.59 -20.08 10.29
N GLN A 444 -2.74 -20.31 10.96
CA GLN A 444 -2.90 -20.10 12.38
C GLN A 444 -2.54 -18.67 12.77
N GLN A 445 -3.09 -17.71 12.04
CA GLN A 445 -2.74 -16.29 12.21
C GLN A 445 -3.95 -15.36 12.15
N GLY A 446 -3.90 -14.31 12.95
CA GLY A 446 -4.63 -13.06 12.75
C GLY A 446 -3.69 -11.99 12.19
N MET A 447 -4.18 -11.13 11.32
CA MET A 447 -3.43 -10.04 10.71
C MET A 447 -4.31 -8.79 10.68
N LEU A 448 -3.83 -7.71 11.29
CA LEU A 448 -4.51 -6.42 11.31
C LEU A 448 -3.66 -5.37 10.57
N ILE A 449 -4.24 -4.77 9.54
CA ILE A 449 -3.65 -3.71 8.73
C ILE A 449 -4.30 -2.36 9.11
N THR A 450 -3.51 -1.30 9.27
CA THR A 450 -4.04 0.07 9.47
C THR A 450 -4.59 0.68 8.19
N GLY A 451 -5.72 1.36 8.33
CA GLY A 451 -6.26 2.29 7.34
C GLY A 451 -5.61 3.67 7.36
N THR A 452 -5.56 4.31 6.20
CA THR A 452 -5.28 5.75 6.02
C THR A 452 -6.32 6.38 5.10
N GLN A 453 -6.57 7.68 5.25
CA GLN A 453 -7.48 8.44 4.39
C GLN A 453 -6.84 8.86 3.06
N HIS A 454 -5.51 8.94 3.01
CA HIS A 454 -4.74 9.34 1.83
C HIS A 454 -3.90 8.20 1.25
N THR A 455 -3.73 8.19 -0.07
CA THR A 455 -2.83 7.26 -0.79
C THR A 455 -1.47 7.90 -1.05
N ALA A 456 -0.52 7.15 -1.63
CA ALA A 456 0.81 7.67 -1.96
C ALA A 456 0.78 8.80 -3.00
N HIS A 457 -0.32 8.92 -3.73
CA HIS A 457 -0.43 9.78 -4.89
C HIS A 457 -0.94 11.18 -4.53
N GLU A 458 -1.59 11.33 -3.38
CA GLU A 458 -2.11 12.59 -2.85
C GLU A 458 -1.49 12.86 -1.48
N LYS A 459 -0.16 12.89 -1.42
CA LYS A 459 0.54 13.24 -0.18
C LYS A 459 0.71 14.75 -0.10
N PRO A 460 0.00 15.46 0.79
CA PRO A 460 0.45 16.78 1.17
C PRO A 460 1.82 16.65 1.87
N SER A 461 2.63 17.71 1.82
CA SER A 461 3.67 17.92 2.83
C SER A 461 3.01 17.90 4.20
N PHE A 462 3.71 17.51 5.28
CA PHE A 462 3.13 17.57 6.63
C PHE A 462 2.59 18.98 6.95
N ILE A 463 1.27 19.10 6.99
CA ILE A 463 0.47 20.24 7.39
C ILE A 463 0.22 20.14 8.91
N PRO A 464 0.57 21.17 9.68
CA PRO A 464 0.24 21.22 11.11
C PRO A 464 -1.26 21.03 11.38
N GLY A 465 -1.60 20.30 12.45
CA GLY A 465 -2.98 20.04 12.85
C GLY A 465 -3.69 18.91 12.08
N GLN A 466 -3.09 18.35 11.02
CA GLN A 466 -3.60 17.16 10.35
C GLN A 466 -3.00 15.87 10.91
N VAL A 467 -3.72 14.75 10.74
CA VAL A 467 -3.30 13.43 11.22
C VAL A 467 -2.03 12.99 10.50
N VAL A 468 -0.92 12.89 11.23
CA VAL A 468 0.43 12.63 10.68
C VAL A 468 0.47 11.26 9.99
N GLU A 469 -0.22 10.26 10.51
CA GLU A 469 -0.34 8.92 9.95
C GLU A 469 -0.95 8.95 8.54
N ASP A 470 -1.99 9.75 8.33
CA ASP A 470 -2.66 9.92 7.04
C ASP A 470 -1.74 10.64 6.04
N GLN A 471 -1.04 11.69 6.48
CA GLN A 471 -0.12 12.46 5.64
C GLN A 471 1.13 11.66 5.24
N ALA A 472 1.61 10.78 6.12
CA ALA A 472 2.67 9.83 5.83
C ALA A 472 2.19 8.68 4.92
N ALA A 473 0.87 8.49 4.80
CA ALA A 473 0.25 7.27 4.27
C ALA A 473 0.85 6.02 4.94
N PHE A 474 0.97 6.10 6.26
CA PHE A 474 1.61 5.09 7.09
C PHE A 474 0.74 3.85 7.21
N ARG A 475 1.31 2.71 6.82
CA ARG A 475 0.66 1.42 6.99
C ARG A 475 1.43 0.59 8.00
N ARG A 476 0.73 0.07 9.01
CA ARG A 476 1.22 -0.93 9.95
C ARG A 476 0.44 -2.22 9.83
N VAL A 477 1.14 -3.34 9.94
CA VAL A 477 0.57 -4.69 9.98
C VAL A 477 1.02 -5.36 11.27
N THR A 478 0.06 -5.79 12.08
CA THR A 478 0.31 -6.54 13.32
C THR A 478 -0.23 -7.96 13.17
N TYR A 479 0.57 -8.95 13.55
CA TYR A 479 0.24 -10.36 13.46
C TYR A 479 -0.05 -10.93 14.84
N THR A 480 -0.90 -11.96 14.89
CA THR A 480 -1.23 -12.73 16.08
C THR A 480 -1.23 -14.22 15.74
N TYR A 481 -0.90 -15.08 16.69
CA TYR A 481 -0.92 -16.53 16.50
C TYR A 481 -2.28 -17.06 16.94
N ARG A 482 -2.86 -17.98 16.17
CA ARG A 482 -4.15 -18.58 16.45
C ARG A 482 -3.99 -20.02 16.94
N ASP A 483 -4.29 -20.27 18.20
CA ASP A 483 -4.15 -21.61 18.78
C ASP A 483 -5.24 -22.59 18.31
N GLU A 484 -5.21 -23.80 18.87
CA GLU A 484 -6.17 -24.87 18.57
C GLU A 484 -7.60 -24.57 19.05
N LYS A 485 -7.76 -23.70 20.05
CA LYS A 485 -9.06 -23.24 20.56
C LYS A 485 -9.58 -22.05 19.77
N GLY A 486 -8.78 -21.53 18.85
CA GLY A 486 -9.10 -20.38 18.02
C GLY A 486 -8.82 -19.04 18.67
N ALA A 487 -8.19 -19.01 19.86
CA ALA A 487 -7.80 -17.80 20.55
C ALA A 487 -6.58 -17.17 19.89
N LEU A 488 -6.52 -15.84 19.88
CA LEU A 488 -5.40 -15.08 19.34
C LEU A 488 -4.40 -14.74 20.45
N HIS A 489 -3.15 -15.10 20.21
CA HIS A 489 -2.02 -14.94 21.11
C HIS A 489 -1.05 -13.89 20.56
N PRO A 490 -0.32 -13.19 21.45
CA PRO A 490 0.68 -12.21 21.05
C PRO A 490 1.77 -12.85 20.19
N THR A 491 2.26 -12.11 19.19
CA THR A 491 3.44 -12.48 18.41
C THR A 491 4.44 -11.34 18.41
N THR A 492 5.69 -11.65 18.09
CA THR A 492 6.73 -10.62 17.89
C THR A 492 6.63 -9.99 16.50
N ALA A 493 5.81 -10.52 15.60
CA ALA A 493 5.77 -10.08 14.21
C ALA A 493 4.97 -8.79 14.03
N VAL A 494 5.69 -7.72 13.68
CA VAL A 494 5.11 -6.44 13.26
C VAL A 494 5.85 -5.92 12.05
N SER A 495 5.11 -5.32 11.11
CA SER A 495 5.73 -4.60 10.00
C SER A 495 5.06 -3.26 9.78
N ALA A 496 5.81 -2.30 9.23
CA ALA A 496 5.25 -1.04 8.78
C ALA A 496 5.75 -0.64 7.39
N ARG A 497 5.19 0.43 6.86
CA ARG A 497 5.50 0.96 5.54
C ARG A 497 5.28 2.45 5.53
N ILE A 498 6.25 3.14 4.92
CA ILE A 498 5.99 4.43 4.28
C ILE A 498 6.19 4.27 2.77
N PRO A 499 5.23 4.66 1.95
CA PRO A 499 5.42 4.67 0.50
C PRO A 499 6.54 5.65 0.10
N SER A 500 7.45 5.24 -0.78
CA SER A 500 8.44 6.15 -1.38
C SER A 500 7.77 7.22 -2.27
N PRO A 501 8.43 8.33 -2.63
CA PRO A 501 7.78 9.48 -3.26
C PRO A 501 7.40 9.19 -4.72
N ALA A 502 6.19 9.56 -5.10
CA ALA A 502 5.65 9.33 -6.43
C ALA A 502 5.93 10.53 -7.37
N LEU A 503 7.20 10.75 -7.73
CA LEU A 503 7.72 11.96 -8.41
C LEU A 503 6.97 12.49 -9.64
N VAL A 504 6.21 11.62 -10.33
CA VAL A 504 5.47 12.00 -11.54
C VAL A 504 4.22 12.81 -11.18
N PHE A 505 3.78 12.75 -9.93
CA PHE A 505 2.59 13.44 -9.43
C PHE A 505 2.90 14.72 -8.66
N HIS A 506 4.18 15.05 -8.53
CA HIS A 506 4.64 16.28 -7.90
C HIS A 506 5.56 17.06 -8.86
N PRO A 507 5.08 17.42 -10.07
CA PRO A 507 5.93 18.11 -11.05
C PRO A 507 6.37 19.50 -10.59
N SER A 508 5.68 20.10 -9.62
CA SER A 508 6.00 21.39 -9.03
C SER A 508 6.99 21.32 -7.85
N MET A 509 7.23 20.13 -7.28
CA MET A 509 8.18 20.00 -6.17
C MET A 509 9.61 19.97 -6.71
N SER A 510 10.50 20.75 -6.11
CA SER A 510 11.92 20.63 -6.37
C SER A 510 12.47 19.32 -5.78
N ALA A 511 13.65 18.90 -6.26
CA ALA A 511 14.36 17.76 -5.68
C ALA A 511 14.61 17.94 -4.17
N GLN A 512 14.86 19.17 -3.72
CA GLN A 512 15.07 19.46 -2.32
C GLN A 512 13.77 19.34 -1.51
N ASP A 513 12.64 19.86 -2.01
CA ASP A 513 11.33 19.72 -1.34
C ASP A 513 10.96 18.25 -1.13
N ILE A 514 11.25 17.41 -2.13
CA ILE A 514 11.03 15.97 -2.03
C ILE A 514 11.91 15.36 -0.93
N LYS A 515 13.19 15.69 -0.88
CA LYS A 515 14.09 15.17 0.17
C LYS A 515 13.68 15.64 1.56
N ASP A 516 13.32 16.92 1.71
CA ASP A 516 12.88 17.47 3.00
C ASP A 516 11.61 16.77 3.51
N ASP A 517 10.66 16.50 2.62
CA ASP A 517 9.46 15.70 2.91
C ASP A 517 9.83 14.26 3.33
N LEU A 518 10.77 13.62 2.62
CA LEU A 518 11.24 12.27 2.99
C LEU A 518 11.96 12.24 4.33
N VAL A 519 12.77 13.26 4.65
CA VAL A 519 13.44 13.38 5.95
C VAL A 519 12.41 13.47 7.08
N LYS A 520 11.34 14.26 6.92
CA LYS A 520 10.23 14.32 7.89
C LYS A 520 9.54 12.96 8.04
N LYS A 521 9.29 12.29 6.91
CA LYS A 521 8.69 10.95 6.90
C LYS A 521 9.58 9.90 7.56
N PHE A 522 10.89 10.00 7.40
CA PHE A 522 11.87 9.16 8.09
C PHE A 522 11.93 9.42 9.59
N GLY A 523 11.82 10.67 10.04
CA GLY A 523 11.66 10.99 11.46
C GLY A 523 10.41 10.33 12.04
N PHE A 524 9.26 10.52 11.40
CA PHE A 524 8.02 9.86 11.80
C PHE A 524 8.15 8.33 11.79
N LEU A 525 8.72 7.74 10.73
CA LEU A 525 8.93 6.29 10.64
C LEU A 525 9.81 5.77 11.76
N HIS A 526 10.90 6.47 12.04
CA HIS A 526 11.86 6.11 13.08
C HIS A 526 11.18 6.09 14.45
N GLU A 527 10.38 7.10 14.77
CA GLU A 527 9.59 7.16 16.00
C GLU A 527 8.58 6.02 16.10
N GLN A 528 7.83 5.75 15.02
CA GLN A 528 6.90 4.62 14.98
C GLN A 528 7.64 3.29 15.18
N MET A 529 8.81 3.13 14.57
CA MET A 529 9.63 1.92 14.70
C MET A 529 10.24 1.77 16.07
N ARG A 530 10.66 2.86 16.70
CA ARG A 530 11.11 2.88 18.10
C ARG A 530 9.97 2.49 19.03
N ALA A 531 8.78 3.06 18.85
CA ALA A 531 7.59 2.74 19.65
C ALA A 531 7.22 1.27 19.52
N MET A 532 7.18 0.75 18.28
CA MET A 532 6.97 -0.68 18.03
C MET A 532 8.04 -1.49 18.76
N ARG A 533 9.33 -1.17 18.60
CA ARG A 533 10.48 -1.85 19.25
C ARG A 533 10.56 -1.65 20.78
N GLY A 534 9.49 -1.29 21.48
CA GLY A 534 9.45 -1.14 22.94
C GLY A 534 10.23 0.07 23.46
N GLY A 535 10.45 1.07 22.62
CA GLY A 535 11.27 2.24 22.92
C GLY A 535 12.77 2.04 22.66
N LYS A 536 13.18 0.88 22.11
CA LYS A 536 14.59 0.59 21.82
C LYS A 536 15.18 1.63 20.88
N ASN A 537 16.26 2.24 21.33
CA ASN A 537 17.05 3.20 20.58
C ASN A 537 17.99 2.50 19.58
N GLY A 538 18.43 3.23 18.56
CA GLY A 538 19.41 2.76 17.58
C GLY A 538 18.90 2.79 16.14
N PRO A 539 19.69 2.25 15.19
CA PRO A 539 19.33 2.28 13.79
C PRO A 539 18.03 1.51 13.48
N VAL A 540 17.25 2.03 12.54
CA VAL A 540 16.04 1.43 11.94
C VAL A 540 16.34 1.10 10.49
N VAL A 541 15.81 -0.01 9.96
CA VAL A 541 16.02 -0.41 8.56
C VAL A 541 14.73 -0.23 7.76
N GLU A 542 14.78 0.58 6.71
CA GLU A 542 13.74 0.74 5.69
C GLU A 542 14.07 -0.10 4.45
N ASN A 543 13.33 -1.19 4.26
CA ASN A 543 13.48 -2.08 3.13
C ASN A 543 12.82 -1.48 1.88
N LEU A 544 13.63 -0.95 0.96
CA LEU A 544 13.16 -0.29 -0.25
C LEU A 544 13.08 -1.26 -1.43
N PHE A 545 11.86 -1.53 -1.91
CA PHE A 545 11.60 -2.40 -3.07
C PHE A 545 11.45 -1.62 -4.39
N THR A 546 11.81 -0.34 -4.39
CA THR A 546 11.78 0.51 -5.57
C THR A 546 12.99 0.19 -6.44
N SER A 547 12.73 -0.29 -7.66
CA SER A 547 13.79 -0.72 -8.56
C SER A 547 14.75 0.43 -8.91
N PHE A 548 16.05 0.13 -8.90
CA PHE A 548 17.11 0.99 -9.43
C PHE A 548 17.53 0.50 -10.83
N HIS A 549 17.04 1.17 -11.88
CA HIS A 549 17.31 0.78 -13.28
C HIS A 549 18.42 1.66 -13.87
N SER A 550 18.86 1.33 -15.09
CA SER A 550 19.70 2.24 -15.88
C SER A 550 19.01 3.56 -16.15
N GLU A 551 19.78 4.66 -16.15
CA GLU A 551 19.31 6.00 -16.52
C GLU A 551 18.61 6.03 -17.90
N ALA A 552 19.10 5.25 -18.87
CA ALA A 552 18.49 5.10 -20.20
C ALA A 552 17.00 4.68 -20.15
N PHE A 553 16.59 3.94 -19.11
CA PHE A 553 15.19 3.50 -18.97
C PHE A 553 14.28 4.67 -18.58
N GLU A 554 14.78 5.65 -17.82
CA GLU A 554 14.05 6.85 -17.46
C GLU A 554 13.98 7.89 -18.59
N THR A 555 14.92 7.85 -19.54
CA THR A 555 14.98 8.80 -20.67
C THR A 555 14.30 8.30 -21.95
N ILE A 556 14.31 6.99 -22.20
CA ILE A 556 13.82 6.40 -23.47
C ILE A 556 12.56 5.55 -23.26
N GLY A 557 12.36 4.98 -22.07
CA GLY A 557 11.32 3.96 -21.82
C GLY A 557 10.04 4.51 -21.18
N ASP A 558 10.12 4.96 -19.93
CA ASP A 558 8.95 5.34 -19.13
C ASP A 558 9.20 6.61 -18.31
N ASN A 559 9.16 7.76 -19.00
CA ASN A 559 9.22 9.11 -18.39
C ASN A 559 8.18 9.30 -17.25
N ASN A 560 7.15 8.44 -17.17
CA ASN A 560 6.05 8.52 -16.22
C ASN A 560 6.23 7.66 -14.96
N ASN A 561 7.39 7.05 -14.74
CA ASN A 561 7.61 6.20 -13.56
C ASN A 561 8.76 6.65 -12.65
N LYS A 562 9.82 7.32 -13.16
CA LYS A 562 10.92 7.94 -12.37
C LYS A 562 11.40 7.13 -11.14
N GLN A 563 11.44 5.80 -11.21
CA GLN A 563 11.67 4.93 -10.03
C GLN A 563 13.12 5.03 -9.54
N ARG A 564 14.09 5.12 -10.46
CA ARG A 564 15.50 5.31 -10.12
C ARG A 564 15.67 6.63 -9.35
N ALA A 565 15.08 7.72 -9.85
CA ALA A 565 15.12 9.00 -9.14
C ALA A 565 14.49 8.92 -7.74
N SER A 566 13.36 8.21 -7.57
CA SER A 566 12.77 8.01 -6.23
C SER A 566 13.69 7.22 -5.30
N ALA A 567 14.35 6.18 -5.79
CA ALA A 567 15.31 5.41 -5.02
C ALA A 567 16.50 6.27 -4.58
N LEU A 568 17.04 7.09 -5.50
CA LEU A 568 18.12 8.03 -5.19
C LEU A 568 17.74 9.04 -4.12
N TYR A 569 16.55 9.65 -4.21
CA TYR A 569 16.10 10.59 -3.19
C TYR A 569 15.90 9.92 -1.83
N MET A 570 15.52 8.65 -1.79
CA MET A 570 15.41 7.92 -0.52
C MET A 570 16.78 7.70 0.13
N ILE A 571 17.80 7.33 -0.65
CA ILE A 571 19.18 7.20 -0.16
C ILE A 571 19.74 8.57 0.29
N GLN A 572 19.56 9.62 -0.50
CA GLN A 572 20.01 10.96 -0.13
C GLN A 572 19.29 11.49 1.11
N ALA A 573 17.96 11.29 1.20
CA ALA A 573 17.19 11.66 2.38
C ALA A 573 17.62 10.87 3.63
N MET A 574 18.11 9.63 3.48
CA MET A 574 18.66 8.85 4.58
C MET A 574 19.92 9.51 5.13
N HIS A 575 20.84 9.94 4.26
CA HIS A 575 22.02 10.70 4.68
C HIS A 575 21.63 12.02 5.35
N ASP A 576 20.69 12.78 4.75
CA ASP A 576 20.21 14.04 5.31
C ASP A 576 19.52 13.85 6.67
N PHE A 577 18.71 12.79 6.84
CA PHE A 577 18.07 12.44 8.10
C PHE A 577 19.08 12.04 9.18
N ASN A 578 20.10 11.24 8.83
CA ASN A 578 21.12 10.79 9.78
C ASN A 578 22.14 11.87 10.16
N THR A 579 22.12 13.02 9.48
CA THR A 579 23.05 14.13 9.75
C THR A 579 22.76 14.74 11.11
N PRO A 580 23.77 14.95 11.97
CA PRO A 580 23.59 15.64 13.24
C PRO A 580 22.86 16.96 13.08
N TRP A 581 21.91 17.24 13.98
CA TRP A 581 21.09 18.46 13.89
C TRP A 581 21.92 19.73 13.97
N SER A 582 23.03 19.73 14.71
CA SER A 582 23.97 20.87 14.77
C SER A 582 24.55 21.25 13.41
N ILE A 583 24.85 20.27 12.55
CA ILE A 583 25.32 20.50 11.18
C ILE A 583 24.17 20.98 10.31
N ARG A 584 22.96 20.43 10.50
CA ARG A 584 21.77 20.89 9.79
C ARG A 584 21.42 22.34 10.13
N VAL A 585 21.53 22.75 11.40
CA VAL A 585 21.34 24.14 11.85
C VAL A 585 22.32 25.04 11.12
N LYS A 586 23.62 24.74 11.14
CA LYS A 586 24.64 25.52 10.41
C LYS A 586 24.35 25.62 8.91
N LYS A 587 23.89 24.51 8.29
CA LYS A 587 23.52 24.50 6.87
C LYS A 587 22.31 25.41 6.59
N LEU A 588 21.29 25.37 7.44
CA LEU A 588 20.10 26.21 7.31
C LEU A 588 20.42 27.70 7.57
N GLU A 589 21.30 28.00 8.53
CA GLU A 589 21.81 29.35 8.79
C GLU A 589 22.54 29.90 7.56
N LYS A 590 23.41 29.11 6.94
CA LYS A 590 24.10 29.49 5.70
C LYS A 590 23.15 29.66 4.51
N GLN A 591 22.12 28.82 4.41
CA GLN A 591 21.06 28.99 3.40
C GLN A 591 20.27 30.28 3.62
N LEU A 592 20.05 30.65 4.89
CA LEU A 592 19.38 31.88 5.27
C LEU A 592 20.24 33.09 4.92
N GLU A 593 21.54 33.06 5.23
CA GLU A 593 22.50 34.09 4.82
C GLU A 593 22.47 34.31 3.31
N LYS A 594 22.52 33.22 2.52
CA LYS A 594 22.44 33.31 1.07
C LYS A 594 21.10 33.85 0.56
N LEU A 595 19.98 33.43 1.14
CA LEU A 595 18.65 33.93 0.76
C LEU A 595 18.50 35.42 1.12
N VAL A 596 19.14 35.86 2.20
CA VAL A 596 19.23 37.26 2.59
C VAL A 596 20.06 38.07 1.58
N GLU A 597 21.14 37.52 1.04
CA GLU A 597 21.92 38.14 -0.05
C GLU A 597 21.12 38.23 -1.36
N GLU A 598 20.27 37.24 -1.66
CA GLU A 598 19.41 37.18 -2.87
C GLU A 598 18.09 37.97 -2.74
N LYS A 599 17.96 38.87 -1.77
CA LYS A 599 16.70 39.58 -1.48
C LYS A 599 16.21 40.46 -2.63
N PRO A 600 14.88 40.68 -2.76
CA PRO A 600 14.33 41.68 -3.67
C PRO A 600 14.85 43.09 -3.35
N ALA A 601 15.20 43.86 -4.39
CA ALA A 601 15.79 45.20 -4.26
C ALA A 601 14.93 46.22 -3.49
N VAL A 602 13.62 45.94 -3.34
CA VAL A 602 12.66 46.79 -2.62
C VAL A 602 12.80 46.67 -1.08
N LEU A 603 13.44 45.61 -0.58
CA LEU A 603 13.69 45.43 0.85
C LEU A 603 14.93 46.24 1.26
N LEU A 604 14.72 47.34 1.98
CA LEU A 604 15.76 48.30 2.39
C LEU A 604 16.97 47.60 3.05
N GLU A 605 18.19 47.91 2.58
CA GLU A 605 19.43 47.67 3.33
C GLU A 605 19.65 48.81 4.31
N GLU A 606 19.40 48.59 5.60
CA GLU A 606 19.84 49.57 6.61
C GLU A 606 20.45 48.96 7.87
N GLN A 607 20.62 47.64 7.97
CA GLN A 607 21.07 47.01 9.23
C GLN A 607 22.12 45.92 8.96
N LEU A 608 23.37 46.37 8.82
CA LEU A 608 24.54 45.54 8.48
C LEU A 608 24.96 44.59 9.63
N ASP A 609 24.67 44.94 10.88
CA ASP A 609 25.22 44.26 12.07
C ASP A 609 24.23 43.34 12.82
N MET A 610 23.10 43.04 12.19
CA MET A 610 22.12 42.11 12.75
C MET A 610 22.55 40.65 12.55
N SER A 611 22.25 39.82 13.54
CA SER A 611 22.28 38.36 13.39
C SER A 611 21.32 37.90 12.27
N PRO A 612 21.54 36.71 11.67
CA PRO A 612 20.64 36.17 10.65
C PRO A 612 19.16 36.12 11.08
N GLU A 613 18.87 35.95 12.37
CA GLU A 613 17.52 35.88 12.97
C GLU A 613 16.83 37.23 13.02
N GLU A 614 17.58 38.25 13.43
CA GLU A 614 17.12 39.63 13.46
C GLU A 614 16.84 40.10 12.03
N LYS A 615 17.68 39.71 11.06
CA LYS A 615 17.44 39.94 9.63
C LYS A 615 16.19 39.21 9.14
N LEU A 616 16.01 37.94 9.49
CA LEU A 616 14.81 37.16 9.14
C LEU A 616 13.54 37.85 9.65
N THR A 617 13.52 38.22 10.93
CA THR A 617 12.38 38.89 11.57
C THR A 617 12.11 40.26 10.96
N ALA A 618 13.15 41.03 10.69
CA ALA A 618 13.05 42.33 10.03
C ALA A 618 12.47 42.22 8.62
N PHE A 619 12.93 41.26 7.80
CA PHE A 619 12.40 41.06 6.45
C PHE A 619 10.96 40.54 6.44
N LYS A 620 10.58 39.63 7.34
CA LYS A 620 9.17 39.23 7.51
C LYS A 620 8.29 40.44 7.81
N THR A 621 8.73 41.25 8.78
CA THR A 621 8.02 42.48 9.18
C THR A 621 7.90 43.45 8.01
N GLN A 622 8.96 43.65 7.21
CA GLN A 622 8.91 44.51 6.03
C GLN A 622 7.95 43.98 4.95
N LEU A 623 7.94 42.67 4.70
CA LEU A 623 7.04 42.04 3.73
C LEU A 623 5.57 42.12 4.17
N ASP A 624 5.30 41.92 5.46
CA ASP A 624 3.95 42.07 6.03
C ASP A 624 3.47 43.52 5.90
N GLN A 625 4.32 44.49 6.22
CA GLN A 625 4.02 45.91 6.03
C GLN A 625 3.83 46.29 4.56
N LEU A 626 4.53 45.64 3.63
CA LEU A 626 4.35 45.86 2.19
C LEU A 626 3.04 45.25 1.70
N GLU A 627 2.67 44.07 2.19
CA GLU A 627 1.41 43.38 1.87
C GLU A 627 0.18 44.18 2.36
N GLU A 628 0.28 44.79 3.54
CA GLU A 628 -0.75 45.71 4.05
C GLU A 628 -0.91 46.97 3.16
N LYS A 629 0.19 47.43 2.55
CA LYS A 629 0.20 48.63 1.70
C LYS A 629 -0.18 48.35 0.25
N ARG A 630 0.16 47.17 -0.29
CA ARG A 630 -0.13 46.75 -1.66
C ARG A 630 -0.06 45.23 -1.81
N LEU A 631 -0.68 44.72 -2.89
CA LEU A 631 -0.44 43.35 -3.32
C LEU A 631 1.07 43.14 -3.60
N LEU A 632 1.61 42.06 -3.04
CA LEU A 632 2.97 41.62 -3.30
C LEU A 632 3.13 41.23 -4.78
N THR A 633 4.30 41.47 -5.35
CA THR A 633 4.64 40.90 -6.67
C THR A 633 4.82 39.39 -6.56
N GLU A 634 4.72 38.66 -7.66
CA GLU A 634 4.97 37.20 -7.65
C GLU A 634 6.36 36.85 -7.08
N GLU A 635 7.36 37.71 -7.32
CA GLU A 635 8.73 37.55 -6.80
C GLU A 635 8.78 37.76 -5.28
N GLU A 636 8.11 38.78 -4.76
CA GLU A 636 8.02 39.07 -3.32
C GLU A 636 7.22 37.99 -2.59
N GLU A 637 6.14 37.49 -3.19
CA GLU A 637 5.34 36.41 -2.63
C GLU A 637 6.13 35.09 -2.60
N GLN A 638 6.90 34.79 -3.65
CA GLN A 638 7.82 33.65 -3.66
C GLN A 638 8.95 33.79 -2.64
N TYR A 639 9.50 35.00 -2.47
CA TYR A 639 10.54 35.28 -1.48
C TYR A 639 10.00 35.11 -0.06
N LYS A 640 8.83 35.70 0.26
CA LYS A 640 8.13 35.53 1.54
C LYS A 640 7.89 34.05 1.85
N LYS A 641 7.37 33.28 0.89
CA LYS A 641 7.16 31.83 1.05
C LYS A 641 8.45 31.07 1.35
N LYS A 642 9.56 31.37 0.67
CA LYS A 642 10.87 30.75 0.93
C LYS A 642 11.38 31.11 2.33
N LEU A 643 11.25 32.37 2.71
CA LEU A 643 11.73 32.91 3.97
C LEU A 643 10.94 32.35 5.16
N ASP A 644 9.61 32.24 5.03
CA ASP A 644 8.75 31.58 6.01
C ASP A 644 9.07 30.09 6.14
N LYS A 645 9.20 29.39 5.02
CA LYS A 645 9.59 27.96 5.01
C LYS A 645 10.92 27.75 5.74
N LEU A 646 11.94 28.55 5.41
CA LEU A 646 13.27 28.41 5.98
C LEU A 646 13.31 28.77 7.47
N GLY A 647 12.58 29.83 7.88
CA GLY A 647 12.44 30.20 9.28
C GLY A 647 11.84 29.09 10.13
N VAL A 648 10.73 28.49 9.66
CA VAL A 648 10.08 27.35 10.32
C VAL A 648 11.03 26.14 10.37
N GLU A 649 11.77 25.87 9.29
CA GLU A 649 12.73 24.75 9.27
C GLU A 649 13.92 24.96 10.21
N LEU A 650 14.43 26.19 10.32
CA LEU A 650 15.53 26.55 11.22
C LEU A 650 15.10 26.47 12.69
N GLU A 651 13.93 27.00 13.03
CA GLU A 651 13.37 26.92 14.37
C GLU A 651 13.15 25.47 14.80
N ASN A 652 12.50 24.66 13.95
CA ASN A 652 12.34 23.23 14.19
C ASN A 652 13.69 22.52 14.34
N ALA A 653 14.68 22.82 13.48
CA ALA A 653 15.99 22.18 13.55
C ALA A 653 16.75 22.54 14.84
N ARG A 654 16.58 23.77 15.34
CA ARG A 654 17.16 24.22 16.61
C ARG A 654 16.46 23.62 17.80
N GLU A 655 15.14 23.55 17.79
CA GLU A 655 14.38 22.83 18.82
C GLU A 655 14.83 21.38 18.88
N GLN A 656 14.95 20.70 17.73
CA GLN A 656 15.46 19.33 17.67
C GLN A 656 16.93 19.21 18.09
N ALA A 657 17.79 20.18 17.75
CA ALA A 657 19.17 20.20 18.22
C ALA A 657 19.25 20.40 19.74
N LEU A 658 18.37 21.23 20.29
CA LEU A 658 18.25 21.50 21.71
C LEU A 658 17.73 20.27 22.45
N ILE A 659 16.67 19.62 21.95
CA ILE A 659 16.17 18.32 22.42
C ILE A 659 17.30 17.29 22.35
N GLN A 660 18.04 17.21 21.24
CA GLN A 660 19.17 16.28 21.11
C GLN A 660 20.28 16.54 22.13
N ALA A 661 20.56 17.82 22.43
CA ALA A 661 21.55 18.23 23.43
C ALA A 661 21.05 18.06 24.88
N GLN A 662 19.75 18.29 25.14
CA GLN A 662 19.13 18.28 26.47
C GLN A 662 18.65 16.88 26.88
N GLU A 663 17.99 16.13 25.99
CA GLU A 663 17.33 14.85 26.30
C GLU A 663 18.26 13.64 26.27
N ARG A 664 19.56 13.81 26.00
CA ARG A 664 20.45 12.67 25.69
C ARG A 664 19.84 11.77 24.61
N LEU A 665 19.26 12.34 23.56
CA LEU A 665 18.81 11.55 22.41
C LEU A 665 20.00 10.67 21.98
N PRO A 666 19.80 9.36 21.81
CA PRO A 666 20.89 8.43 21.56
C PRO A 666 21.71 8.89 20.37
N LYS A 667 23.04 8.97 20.51
CA LYS A 667 23.99 9.40 19.47
C LYS A 667 23.87 8.64 18.13
N ASN A 668 23.06 7.59 18.05
CA ASN A 668 22.95 6.64 16.94
C ASN A 668 21.49 6.36 16.49
N ASN A 669 20.60 7.36 16.50
CA ASN A 669 19.25 7.23 15.93
C ASN A 669 19.28 7.30 14.40
N PHE A 670 19.95 6.33 13.78
CA PHE A 670 20.03 6.25 12.33
C PHE A 670 18.80 5.59 11.71
N LEU A 671 18.60 5.85 10.43
CA LEU A 671 17.79 5.05 9.55
C LEU A 671 18.69 4.57 8.40
N TYR A 672 18.67 3.28 8.10
CA TYR A 672 19.34 2.70 6.94
C TYR A 672 18.30 2.30 5.89
N VAL A 673 18.60 2.52 4.62
CA VAL A 673 17.73 2.13 3.52
C VAL A 673 18.34 0.90 2.84
N GLN A 674 17.65 -0.24 2.95
CA GLN A 674 18.03 -1.48 2.30
C GLN A 674 17.36 -1.59 0.94
N ASN A 675 18.02 -1.09 -0.10
CA ASN A 675 17.50 -1.13 -1.46
C ASN A 675 18.08 -2.31 -2.26
N ILE A 676 17.50 -3.49 -2.06
CA ILE A 676 17.78 -4.70 -2.84
C ILE A 676 16.65 -4.91 -3.85
N GLY A 677 17.02 -5.03 -5.14
CA GLY A 677 16.07 -5.18 -6.23
C GLY A 677 15.24 -6.45 -6.15
N THR A 678 13.91 -6.33 -6.20
CA THR A 678 12.97 -7.46 -6.17
C THR A 678 12.30 -7.74 -7.51
N ASN A 679 12.75 -7.10 -8.60
CA ASN A 679 12.16 -7.19 -9.93
C ASN A 679 13.24 -7.26 -11.03
N ARG A 680 12.92 -7.96 -12.13
CA ARG A 680 13.77 -8.19 -13.33
C ARG A 680 14.35 -6.92 -13.98
N HIS A 681 13.78 -5.74 -13.69
CA HIS A 681 14.23 -4.46 -14.26
C HIS A 681 15.21 -3.70 -13.34
N THR A 682 15.49 -4.24 -12.16
CA THR A 682 16.49 -3.67 -11.26
C THR A 682 17.87 -4.14 -11.69
N ARG A 683 18.88 -3.27 -11.62
CA ARG A 683 20.27 -3.68 -11.77
C ARG A 683 20.67 -4.53 -10.56
N ASP A 684 21.51 -5.53 -10.78
CA ASP A 684 22.20 -6.24 -9.70
C ASP A 684 22.97 -5.23 -8.84
N LEU A 685 23.15 -5.48 -7.55
CA LEU A 685 24.03 -4.71 -6.66
C LEU A 685 25.50 -5.15 -6.84
N GLY A 686 26.41 -4.47 -6.13
CA GLY A 686 27.86 -4.61 -6.28
C GLY A 686 28.56 -3.30 -6.62
N TYR A 687 29.85 -3.25 -6.30
CA TYR A 687 30.67 -2.05 -6.42
C TYR A 687 31.30 -1.89 -7.81
N ARG A 688 31.65 -0.65 -8.19
CA ARG A 688 32.28 -0.32 -9.48
C ARG A 688 33.50 -1.17 -9.81
N ASP A 689 34.39 -1.43 -8.85
CA ASP A 689 35.60 -2.22 -9.12
C ASP A 689 35.29 -3.69 -9.48
N ASP A 690 34.13 -4.19 -9.07
CA ASP A 690 33.68 -5.56 -9.34
C ASP A 690 32.87 -5.65 -10.66
N ARG A 691 32.71 -4.53 -11.37
CA ARG A 691 31.86 -4.40 -12.55
C ARG A 691 32.62 -3.81 -13.74
N SER A 692 32.00 -3.89 -14.93
CA SER A 692 32.50 -3.18 -16.10
C SER A 692 32.29 -1.67 -15.94
N MET A 693 33.19 -0.86 -16.53
CA MET A 693 33.08 0.61 -16.55
C MET A 693 31.73 1.13 -17.10
N VAL A 694 31.00 0.30 -17.85
CA VAL A 694 29.70 0.64 -18.46
C VAL A 694 28.52 0.44 -17.49
N THR A 695 28.69 -0.37 -16.45
CA THR A 695 27.58 -0.83 -15.58
C THR A 695 27.65 -0.34 -14.15
N GLY A 696 28.83 0.06 -13.67
CA GLY A 696 29.00 0.65 -12.34
C GLY A 696 28.71 2.15 -12.30
N SER A 697 28.25 2.66 -11.16
CA SER A 697 28.10 4.09 -10.88
C SER A 697 28.23 4.36 -9.38
N VAL A 698 28.57 5.59 -9.00
CA VAL A 698 28.70 5.97 -7.58
C VAL A 698 27.40 5.70 -6.82
N GLU A 699 26.26 5.98 -7.44
CA GLU A 699 24.96 5.78 -6.79
C GLU A 699 24.65 4.30 -6.55
N LEU A 700 25.15 3.42 -7.42
CA LEU A 700 24.98 1.99 -7.27
C LEU A 700 25.91 1.43 -6.19
N ASP A 701 27.13 1.97 -6.06
CA ASP A 701 28.02 1.67 -4.93
C ASP A 701 27.36 2.07 -3.62
N ASP A 702 26.73 3.25 -3.58
CA ASP A 702 26.08 3.81 -2.40
C ASP A 702 24.83 3.02 -1.98
N ILE A 703 24.02 2.61 -2.96
CA ILE A 703 22.90 1.68 -2.75
C ILE A 703 23.40 0.34 -2.20
N THR A 704 24.48 -0.20 -2.77
CA THR A 704 25.08 -1.47 -2.32
C THR A 704 25.60 -1.35 -0.90
N LEU A 705 26.35 -0.28 -0.61
CA LEU A 705 26.91 0.00 0.71
C LEU A 705 25.80 0.18 1.76
N SER A 706 24.76 0.96 1.46
CA SER A 706 23.61 1.16 2.35
C SER A 706 22.86 -0.15 2.63
N ALA A 707 22.69 -1.02 1.62
CA ALA A 707 22.06 -2.33 1.82
C ALA A 707 22.90 -3.23 2.73
N GLU A 708 24.22 -3.22 2.58
CA GLU A 708 25.13 -4.01 3.43
C GLU A 708 25.19 -3.49 4.86
N MET A 709 25.23 -2.17 5.06
CA MET A 709 25.12 -1.54 6.38
C MET A 709 23.82 -1.95 7.09
N ALA A 710 22.70 -1.93 6.36
CA ALA A 710 21.39 -2.33 6.90
C ALA A 710 21.33 -3.81 7.33
N MET A 711 21.81 -4.73 6.48
CA MET A 711 21.82 -6.16 6.82
C MET A 711 22.80 -6.49 7.96
N LEU A 712 23.97 -5.84 8.00
CA LEU A 712 24.95 -6.03 9.08
C LEU A 712 24.38 -5.54 10.42
N HIS A 713 23.69 -4.40 10.43
CA HIS A 713 22.99 -3.91 11.63
C HIS A 713 21.87 -4.87 12.06
N THR A 714 21.10 -5.38 11.10
CA THR A 714 20.03 -6.36 11.34
C THR A 714 20.57 -7.64 12.00
N LEU A 715 21.73 -8.12 11.56
CA LEU A 715 22.39 -9.28 12.15
C LEU A 715 22.96 -8.99 13.55
N GLN A 716 23.51 -7.79 13.79
CA GLN A 716 23.97 -7.40 15.13
C GLN A 716 22.83 -7.35 16.14
N GLU A 717 21.69 -6.76 15.76
CA GLU A 717 20.48 -6.70 16.58
C GLU A 717 19.93 -8.09 16.93
N ASN A 718 20.23 -9.09 16.11
CA ASN A 718 19.80 -10.47 16.25
C ASN A 718 20.98 -11.42 16.58
N SER A 719 22.05 -10.89 17.16
CA SER A 719 23.28 -11.64 17.43
C SER A 719 23.13 -12.80 18.43
N ALA A 720 22.04 -12.84 19.20
CA ALA A 720 21.68 -14.01 20.02
C ALA A 720 21.50 -15.30 19.19
N TYR A 721 21.21 -15.15 17.89
CA TYR A 721 21.07 -16.24 16.92
C TYR A 721 22.36 -16.46 16.11
N LEU A 722 23.51 -15.98 16.56
CA LEU A 722 24.78 -16.19 15.87
C LEU A 722 25.77 -16.92 16.78
N SER A 723 26.70 -17.66 16.16
CA SER A 723 27.87 -18.18 16.88
C SER A 723 28.67 -17.01 17.47
N GLN A 724 29.40 -17.24 18.56
CA GLN A 724 30.20 -16.19 19.19
C GLN A 724 31.21 -15.57 18.21
N GLU A 725 31.88 -16.40 17.41
CA GLU A 725 32.84 -15.94 16.40
C GLU A 725 32.20 -15.03 15.33
N VAL A 726 31.08 -15.47 14.74
CA VAL A 726 30.39 -14.67 13.71
C VAL A 726 29.83 -13.38 14.33
N LYS A 727 29.30 -13.46 15.55
CA LYS A 727 28.84 -12.29 16.30
C LYS A 727 29.97 -11.28 16.48
N ASP A 728 31.14 -11.71 16.95
CA ASP A 728 32.26 -10.80 17.20
C ASP A 728 32.73 -10.14 15.90
N LYS A 729 32.80 -10.89 14.80
CA LYS A 729 33.10 -10.33 13.47
C LYS A 729 32.05 -9.30 13.04
N ILE A 730 30.76 -9.58 13.23
CA ILE A 730 29.67 -8.67 12.89
C ILE A 730 29.66 -7.43 13.78
N THR A 731 29.91 -7.57 15.08
CA THR A 731 30.03 -6.43 16.01
C THR A 731 31.20 -5.54 15.61
N ASN A 732 32.35 -6.12 15.26
CA ASN A 732 33.53 -5.37 14.85
C ASN A 732 33.30 -4.59 13.55
N ILE A 733 32.76 -5.24 12.50
CA ILE A 733 32.48 -4.53 11.23
C ILE A 733 31.38 -3.47 11.40
N ASN A 734 30.37 -3.71 12.23
CA ASN A 734 29.36 -2.67 12.50
C ASN A 734 29.94 -1.47 13.27
N ALA A 735 30.91 -1.69 14.16
CA ALA A 735 31.61 -0.57 14.80
C ALA A 735 32.32 0.30 13.75
N GLN A 736 32.97 -0.33 12.76
CA GLN A 736 33.58 0.38 11.63
C GLN A 736 32.55 1.06 10.73
N VAL A 737 31.41 0.41 10.45
CA VAL A 737 30.28 1.04 9.73
C VAL A 737 29.86 2.33 10.43
N LEU A 738 29.66 2.28 11.75
CA LEU A 738 29.25 3.47 12.52
C LEU A 738 30.34 4.55 12.49
N GLU A 739 31.61 4.20 12.66
CA GLU A 739 32.74 5.13 12.65
C GLU A 739 32.89 5.86 11.31
N HIS A 740 32.98 5.12 10.21
CA HIS A 740 33.11 5.69 8.86
C HIS A 740 31.88 6.49 8.46
N TYR A 741 30.68 6.01 8.81
CA TYR A 741 29.45 6.72 8.50
C TYR A 741 29.31 8.00 9.31
N HIS A 742 29.65 7.99 10.60
CA HIS A 742 29.73 9.22 11.42
C HIS A 742 30.74 10.21 10.85
N THR A 743 31.89 9.73 10.37
CA THR A 743 32.91 10.58 9.73
C THR A 743 32.32 11.29 8.51
N PHE A 744 31.70 10.55 7.60
CA PHE A 744 31.01 11.11 6.44
C PHE A 744 29.89 12.09 6.82
N LEU A 745 29.10 11.77 7.85
CA LEU A 745 27.99 12.62 8.27
C LEU A 745 28.45 13.93 8.91
N ASN A 746 29.64 13.94 9.52
CA ASN A 746 30.22 15.10 10.20
C ASN A 746 30.99 16.06 9.26
N GLU A 747 31.26 15.64 8.02
CA GLU A 747 31.89 16.49 7.01
C GLU A 747 30.95 17.61 6.55
N GLU A 748 31.33 18.87 6.75
CA GLU A 748 30.53 20.05 6.35
C GLU A 748 30.31 20.13 4.83
N GLN A 749 31.35 19.78 4.05
CA GLN A 749 31.32 19.72 2.59
C GLN A 749 31.43 18.29 2.10
N ARG A 750 30.60 17.40 2.63
CA ARG A 750 30.58 15.99 2.21
C ARG A 750 30.08 15.80 0.77
N PRO A 751 30.52 14.75 0.07
CA PRO A 751 29.93 14.37 -1.21
C PRO A 751 28.46 13.96 -1.06
N THR A 752 27.73 13.90 -2.19
CA THR A 752 26.29 13.56 -2.17
C THR A 752 26.05 12.11 -1.72
N TYR A 753 26.99 11.22 -2.03
CA TYR A 753 26.91 9.79 -1.77
C TYR A 753 28.02 9.36 -0.82
N PHE A 754 27.70 8.51 0.15
CA PHE A 754 28.67 8.00 1.11
C PHE A 754 29.76 7.20 0.43
N ALA A 755 29.42 6.35 -0.54
CA ALA A 755 30.39 5.55 -1.30
C ALA A 755 31.41 6.39 -2.12
N GLU A 756 31.19 7.69 -2.27
CA GLU A 756 32.15 8.61 -2.91
C GLU A 756 33.19 9.17 -1.95
N SER A 757 32.87 9.24 -0.65
CA SER A 757 33.78 9.78 0.37
C SER A 757 34.95 8.82 0.63
N GLU A 758 36.05 9.34 1.17
CA GLU A 758 37.18 8.51 1.56
C GLU A 758 36.80 7.50 2.65
N ALA A 759 35.97 7.92 3.62
CA ALA A 759 35.41 7.03 4.64
C ALA A 759 34.57 5.89 4.01
N GLY A 760 33.72 6.21 3.04
CA GLY A 760 32.92 5.18 2.34
C GLY A 760 33.77 4.21 1.53
N LYS A 761 34.78 4.71 0.82
CA LYS A 761 35.74 3.86 0.08
C LYS A 761 36.52 2.92 1.01
N ASN A 762 36.92 3.40 2.18
CA ASN A 762 37.62 2.58 3.17
C ASN A 762 36.69 1.52 3.75
N LEU A 763 35.46 1.89 4.13
CA LEU A 763 34.47 0.94 4.61
C LEU A 763 34.15 -0.15 3.57
N ILE A 764 34.05 0.19 2.28
CA ILE A 764 33.86 -0.82 1.20
C ILE A 764 35.00 -1.85 1.21
N LYS A 765 36.26 -1.41 1.38
CA LYS A 765 37.41 -2.32 1.45
C LYS A 765 37.33 -3.22 2.69
N GLU A 766 36.93 -2.67 3.83
CA GLU A 766 36.78 -3.40 5.09
C GLU A 766 35.64 -4.43 5.02
N ILE A 767 34.49 -4.07 4.44
CA ILE A 767 33.38 -5.01 4.24
C ILE A 767 33.81 -6.15 3.30
N ARG A 768 34.54 -5.86 2.21
CA ARG A 768 35.10 -6.90 1.33
C ARG A 768 36.02 -7.85 2.09
N ALA A 769 36.91 -7.31 2.93
CA ALA A 769 37.81 -8.13 3.75
C ALA A 769 37.04 -8.98 4.78
N PHE A 770 36.04 -8.39 5.43
CA PHE A 770 35.13 -9.05 6.36
C PHE A 770 34.38 -10.21 5.69
N LYS A 771 33.78 -10.00 4.51
CA LYS A 771 33.05 -11.03 3.75
C LYS A 771 33.95 -12.21 3.40
N LYS A 772 35.16 -11.93 2.90
CA LYS A 772 36.16 -12.97 2.61
C LYS A 772 36.54 -13.77 3.87
N GLY A 773 36.64 -13.09 5.01
CA GLY A 773 36.91 -13.71 6.30
C GLY A 773 35.72 -14.45 6.93
N LEU A 774 34.49 -14.26 6.43
CA LEU A 774 33.30 -14.99 6.85
C LEU A 774 33.13 -16.31 6.11
N GLU A 775 33.51 -16.39 4.82
CA GLU A 775 33.29 -17.59 4.01
C GLU A 775 33.90 -18.86 4.64
N SER A 776 34.96 -18.74 5.42
CA SER A 776 35.61 -19.83 6.15
C SER A 776 34.86 -20.33 7.38
N ASP A 777 33.96 -19.53 7.97
CA ASP A 777 33.40 -19.76 9.31
C ASP A 777 31.94 -20.21 9.30
N LEU A 778 31.36 -20.37 8.12
CA LEU A 778 29.93 -20.67 7.96
C LEU A 778 29.55 -22.11 8.31
N SER A 779 30.49 -22.96 8.74
CA SER A 779 30.16 -24.32 9.18
C SER A 779 29.46 -24.29 10.53
N GLN A 780 28.20 -24.75 10.58
CA GLN A 780 27.41 -24.72 11.82
C GLN A 780 26.88 -26.08 12.26
N GLU A 781 26.61 -26.16 13.57
CA GLU A 781 25.98 -27.29 14.25
C GLU A 781 24.64 -27.69 13.62
N ASP A 782 24.23 -28.94 13.83
CA ASP A 782 22.91 -29.42 13.45
C ASP A 782 21.84 -28.83 14.38
N VAL A 783 21.23 -27.72 13.96
CA VAL A 783 20.23 -27.01 14.77
C VAL A 783 18.93 -26.80 13.99
N ASP A 784 17.82 -27.10 14.66
CA ASP A 784 16.45 -26.94 14.18
C ASP A 784 15.78 -25.73 14.87
N ASP A 785 16.25 -24.53 14.56
CA ASP A 785 15.65 -23.26 15.03
C ASP A 785 15.56 -22.26 13.86
N LEU A 786 14.34 -21.88 13.47
CA LEU A 786 14.12 -21.12 12.22
C LEU A 786 14.77 -19.72 12.22
N PRO A 787 14.70 -18.91 13.31
CA PRO A 787 15.44 -17.64 13.40
C PRO A 787 16.95 -17.80 13.24
N LEU A 788 17.56 -18.81 13.88
CA LEU A 788 18.99 -19.13 13.71
C LEU A 788 19.31 -19.50 12.26
N LEU A 789 18.52 -20.40 11.65
CA LEU A 789 18.71 -20.79 10.26
C LEU A 789 18.60 -19.60 9.29
N ALA A 790 17.63 -18.70 9.51
CA ALA A 790 17.46 -17.50 8.70
C ALA A 790 18.60 -16.49 8.88
N SER A 791 19.06 -16.26 10.11
CA SER A 791 20.22 -15.41 10.39
C SER A 791 21.47 -15.93 9.68
N ASN A 792 21.73 -17.23 9.77
CA ASN A 792 22.89 -17.86 9.11
C ASN A 792 22.78 -17.83 7.58
N ALA A 793 21.59 -18.08 7.03
CA ALA A 793 21.33 -17.93 5.61
C ALA A 793 21.64 -16.49 5.16
N LEU A 794 21.21 -15.48 5.92
CA LEU A 794 21.49 -14.08 5.61
C LEU A 794 23.00 -13.76 5.69
N VAL A 795 23.71 -14.22 6.73
CA VAL A 795 25.19 -14.09 6.82
C VAL A 795 25.85 -14.69 5.59
N ARG A 796 25.42 -15.88 5.16
CA ARG A 796 25.94 -16.54 3.96
C ARG A 796 25.66 -15.76 2.68
N MET A 797 24.45 -15.21 2.52
CA MET A 797 24.10 -14.36 1.38
C MET A 797 24.95 -13.09 1.33
N ILE A 798 25.34 -12.53 2.48
CA ILE A 798 26.25 -11.38 2.56
C ILE A 798 27.67 -11.80 2.18
N ALA A 799 28.19 -12.87 2.78
CA ALA A 799 29.54 -13.36 2.54
C ALA A 799 29.78 -13.69 1.06
N THR A 800 28.80 -14.33 0.42
CA THR A 800 28.87 -14.79 -0.99
C THR A 800 28.32 -13.79 -2.00
N ASN A 801 27.97 -12.57 -1.58
CA ASN A 801 27.37 -11.53 -2.42
C ASN A 801 26.09 -11.94 -3.16
N GLN A 802 25.36 -12.96 -2.71
CA GLN A 802 24.13 -13.41 -3.37
C GLN A 802 22.99 -12.40 -3.25
N HIS A 803 23.01 -11.54 -2.23
CA HIS A 803 22.11 -10.39 -2.14
C HIS A 803 22.34 -9.35 -3.25
N TRP A 804 23.46 -9.41 -3.98
CA TRP A 804 23.68 -8.57 -5.15
C TRP A 804 22.86 -9.02 -6.36
N ASP A 805 22.58 -10.31 -6.46
CA ASP A 805 21.87 -10.87 -7.58
C ASP A 805 20.36 -10.62 -7.44
N VAL A 806 19.78 -9.95 -8.45
CA VAL A 806 18.36 -9.62 -8.46
C VAL A 806 17.45 -10.85 -8.35
N ARG A 807 17.92 -12.05 -8.73
CA ARG A 807 17.21 -13.32 -8.58
C ARG A 807 16.90 -13.64 -7.12
N TYR A 808 17.78 -13.25 -6.20
CA TYR A 808 17.66 -13.56 -4.78
C TYR A 808 17.20 -12.35 -3.95
N GLY A 809 16.97 -11.18 -4.56
CA GLY A 809 16.61 -9.98 -3.81
C GLY A 809 15.34 -10.10 -2.97
N GLN A 810 14.32 -10.83 -3.45
CA GLN A 810 13.12 -11.11 -2.65
C GLN A 810 13.41 -12.00 -1.44
N LEU A 811 14.30 -12.98 -1.61
CA LEU A 811 14.72 -13.90 -0.55
C LEU A 811 15.54 -13.14 0.51
N SER A 812 16.54 -12.36 0.09
CA SER A 812 17.37 -11.56 1.01
C SER A 812 16.53 -10.59 1.83
N GLN A 813 15.62 -9.86 1.17
CA GLN A 813 14.71 -8.93 1.84
C GLN A 813 13.78 -9.66 2.82
N ALA A 814 13.18 -10.79 2.42
CA ALA A 814 12.30 -11.55 3.28
C ALA A 814 13.02 -12.13 4.52
N LEU A 815 14.25 -12.61 4.36
CA LEU A 815 15.07 -13.11 5.48
C LEU A 815 15.49 -11.97 6.43
N SER A 816 15.91 -10.82 5.90
CA SER A 816 16.23 -9.62 6.69
C SER A 816 15.03 -9.19 7.53
N MET A 817 13.87 -8.99 6.89
CA MET A 817 12.65 -8.60 7.58
C MET A 817 12.19 -9.66 8.59
N TYR A 818 12.36 -10.95 8.29
CA TYR A 818 11.93 -12.04 9.17
C TYR A 818 12.70 -12.08 10.49
N ILE A 819 13.99 -11.80 10.48
CA ILE A 819 14.79 -11.77 11.71
C ILE A 819 14.64 -10.45 12.46
N GLU A 820 14.20 -9.37 11.81
CA GLU A 820 13.82 -8.13 12.51
C GLU A 820 12.60 -8.34 13.42
N TRP A 821 12.60 -7.64 14.56
CA TRP A 821 11.46 -7.63 15.46
C TRP A 821 10.32 -6.77 14.91
N ALA A 822 10.65 -5.56 14.45
CA ALA A 822 9.77 -4.75 13.63
C ALA A 822 10.52 -4.42 12.36
N SER A 823 9.88 -4.66 11.21
CA SER A 823 10.46 -4.41 9.90
C SER A 823 9.70 -3.30 9.17
N THR A 824 10.37 -2.47 8.38
CA THR A 824 9.66 -1.56 7.46
C THR A 824 9.96 -1.87 6.01
N GLY A 825 8.97 -1.69 5.14
CA GLY A 825 9.13 -1.96 3.72
C GLY A 825 8.29 -1.04 2.83
N GLY A 826 8.92 -0.44 1.82
CA GLY A 826 8.33 0.58 0.97
C GLY A 826 8.57 0.37 -0.52
N CYS A 827 7.59 0.75 -1.36
CA CYS A 827 7.75 0.81 -2.82
C CYS A 827 6.98 2.01 -3.39
N LYS A 828 7.50 2.61 -4.47
CA LYS A 828 6.90 3.77 -5.18
C LYS A 828 5.56 3.46 -5.84
N SER A 829 5.48 2.31 -6.51
CA SER A 829 4.45 2.08 -7.53
C SER A 829 4.04 0.62 -7.70
N GLY A 830 4.66 -0.30 -6.97
CA GLY A 830 4.35 -1.72 -7.02
C GLY A 830 4.03 -2.22 -5.64
N ASN A 831 2.80 -1.97 -5.16
CA ASN A 831 2.37 -2.56 -3.90
C ASN A 831 2.45 -4.10 -3.97
N GLU A 832 2.33 -4.69 -5.17
CA GLU A 832 2.55 -6.13 -5.36
C GLU A 832 3.93 -6.60 -4.91
N ARG A 833 5.00 -5.78 -5.03
CA ARG A 833 6.37 -6.17 -4.65
C ARG A 833 6.56 -6.21 -3.14
N ASN A 834 6.07 -5.17 -2.48
CA ASN A 834 6.03 -5.12 -1.02
C ASN A 834 5.23 -6.32 -0.48
N GLN A 835 4.06 -6.60 -1.07
CA GLN A 835 3.29 -7.78 -0.71
C GLN A 835 4.07 -9.07 -0.93
N ASP A 836 4.73 -9.22 -2.07
CA ASP A 836 5.42 -10.47 -2.39
C ASP A 836 6.49 -10.81 -1.33
N VAL A 837 7.24 -9.81 -0.87
CA VAL A 837 8.17 -9.97 0.26
C VAL A 837 7.43 -10.18 1.58
N MET A 838 6.41 -9.37 1.87
CA MET A 838 5.62 -9.46 3.11
C MET A 838 4.91 -10.81 3.29
N LEU A 839 4.50 -11.46 2.20
CA LEU A 839 3.86 -12.78 2.27
C LEU A 839 4.88 -13.88 2.56
N ARG A 840 6.10 -13.77 2.03
CA ARG A 840 7.22 -14.66 2.40
C ARG A 840 7.56 -14.49 3.88
N PHE A 841 7.63 -13.24 4.35
CA PHE A 841 7.79 -12.92 5.78
C PHE A 841 6.68 -13.56 6.63
N ALA A 842 5.40 -13.34 6.28
CA ALA A 842 4.27 -13.86 7.05
C ALA A 842 4.24 -15.39 7.09
N LEU A 843 4.59 -16.05 5.97
CA LEU A 843 4.72 -17.49 5.89
C LEU A 843 5.81 -18.02 6.83
N LEU A 844 7.00 -17.41 6.81
CA LEU A 844 8.10 -17.81 7.69
C LEU A 844 7.72 -17.62 9.17
N LYS A 845 7.05 -16.52 9.53
CA LYS A 845 6.52 -16.30 10.89
C LYS A 845 5.48 -17.37 11.28
N SER A 846 4.55 -17.71 10.39
CA SER A 846 3.54 -18.76 10.62
C SER A 846 4.18 -20.13 10.86
N ILE A 847 5.20 -20.49 10.07
CA ILE A 847 5.94 -21.74 10.25
C ILE A 847 6.67 -21.73 11.58
N HIS A 848 7.37 -20.64 11.91
CA HIS A 848 8.09 -20.49 13.18
C HIS A 848 7.15 -20.67 14.38
N GLU A 849 6.06 -19.91 14.43
CA GLU A 849 5.09 -19.96 15.54
C GLU A 849 4.54 -21.38 15.71
N ARG A 850 4.09 -22.02 14.63
CA ARG A 850 3.55 -23.39 14.70
C ARG A 850 4.57 -24.40 15.22
N VAL A 851 5.82 -24.32 14.77
CA VAL A 851 6.90 -25.20 15.25
C VAL A 851 7.24 -24.91 16.71
N GLU A 852 7.27 -23.65 17.12
CA GLU A 852 7.56 -23.26 18.50
C GLU A 852 6.46 -23.73 19.47
N HIS A 853 5.18 -23.61 19.10
CA HIS A 853 4.08 -24.10 19.93
C HIS A 853 3.96 -25.63 19.94
N ALA A 854 4.12 -26.28 18.78
CA ALA A 854 4.07 -27.75 18.70
C ALA A 854 5.32 -28.41 19.30
N GLY A 855 6.45 -27.69 19.35
CA GLY A 855 7.74 -28.20 19.78
C GLY A 855 8.43 -29.14 18.79
N ASN A 856 7.85 -29.35 17.60
CA ASN A 856 8.34 -30.19 16.51
C ASN A 856 7.82 -29.70 15.14
N THR A 857 8.22 -30.37 14.05
CA THR A 857 7.83 -30.05 12.67
C THR A 857 6.69 -30.92 12.13
N ASP A 858 6.09 -31.80 12.94
CA ASP A 858 5.10 -32.79 12.49
C ASP A 858 3.80 -32.16 11.99
N GLY A 859 3.47 -30.97 12.48
CA GLY A 859 2.31 -30.19 12.05
C GLY A 859 2.50 -29.42 10.73
N LEU A 860 3.70 -29.44 10.14
CA LEU A 860 3.98 -28.75 8.87
C LEU A 860 3.57 -29.60 7.66
N GLN A 861 3.03 -28.94 6.65
CA GLN A 861 2.77 -29.55 5.35
C GLN A 861 4.07 -29.81 4.59
N ASP A 862 4.07 -30.73 3.61
CA ASP A 862 5.28 -31.10 2.84
C ASP A 862 6.01 -29.90 2.22
N HIS A 863 5.26 -28.93 1.69
CA HIS A 863 5.85 -27.74 1.07
C HIS A 863 6.47 -26.78 2.10
N GLU A 864 5.93 -26.72 3.32
CA GLU A 864 6.47 -25.94 4.43
C GLU A 864 7.71 -26.61 5.01
N ARG A 865 7.69 -27.95 5.11
CA ARG A 865 8.84 -28.76 5.49
C ARG A 865 9.99 -28.59 4.49
N ALA A 866 9.69 -28.52 3.19
CA ALA A 866 10.68 -28.23 2.18
C ALA A 866 11.38 -26.87 2.39
N ILE A 867 10.67 -25.83 2.84
CA ILE A 867 11.32 -24.55 3.21
C ILE A 867 12.34 -24.80 4.32
N TYR A 868 11.94 -25.53 5.35
CA TYR A 868 12.78 -25.81 6.51
C TYR A 868 14.05 -26.56 6.11
N GLU A 869 13.90 -27.63 5.31
CA GLU A 869 15.00 -28.45 4.80
C GLU A 869 15.96 -27.65 3.92
N GLN A 870 15.43 -26.86 2.98
CA GLN A 870 16.26 -26.05 2.08
C GLN A 870 16.94 -24.90 2.82
N LEU A 871 16.28 -24.27 3.78
CA LEU A 871 16.88 -23.23 4.61
C LEU A 871 18.00 -23.82 5.48
N LYS A 872 17.79 -25.01 6.03
CA LYS A 872 18.81 -25.75 6.79
C LYS A 872 20.00 -26.14 5.91
N ALA A 873 19.76 -26.68 4.72
CA ALA A 873 20.82 -27.05 3.79
C ALA A 873 21.65 -25.83 3.36
N TYR A 874 20.98 -24.72 3.04
CA TYR A 874 21.63 -23.49 2.63
C TYR A 874 22.36 -22.79 3.79
N ALA A 875 21.78 -22.74 4.99
CA ALA A 875 22.45 -22.17 6.16
C ALA A 875 23.72 -22.96 6.55
N LYS A 876 23.75 -24.28 6.31
CA LYS A 876 24.84 -25.18 6.72
C LYS A 876 26.04 -25.25 5.78
N GLY A 877 25.99 -24.63 4.61
CA GLY A 877 27.05 -24.85 3.62
C GLY A 877 26.71 -25.88 2.53
N GLN A 878 25.67 -26.72 2.72
CA GLN A 878 25.46 -27.95 1.94
C GLN A 878 25.10 -27.67 0.47
N THR A 879 24.41 -26.58 0.20
CA THR A 879 24.16 -26.06 -1.15
C THR A 879 24.80 -24.68 -1.28
N ALA A 880 25.52 -24.40 -2.36
CA ALA A 880 26.06 -23.05 -2.59
C ALA A 880 25.00 -22.08 -3.10
N ASP A 881 24.01 -22.58 -3.85
CA ASP A 881 22.98 -21.78 -4.51
C ASP A 881 21.67 -21.76 -3.69
N PRO A 882 21.12 -20.58 -3.35
CA PRO A 882 19.85 -20.46 -2.64
C PRO A 882 18.62 -20.63 -3.54
N ASP A 883 18.77 -21.00 -4.82
CA ASP A 883 17.63 -21.14 -5.73
C ASP A 883 16.59 -22.18 -5.27
N ASP A 884 17.01 -23.30 -4.67
CA ASP A 884 16.09 -24.31 -4.14
C ASP A 884 15.29 -23.78 -2.96
N LEU A 885 15.92 -23.00 -2.07
CA LEU A 885 15.26 -22.31 -0.97
C LEU A 885 14.27 -21.26 -1.50
N ARG A 886 14.69 -20.44 -2.47
CA ARG A 886 13.84 -19.45 -3.13
C ARG A 886 12.61 -20.14 -3.75
N ALA A 887 12.81 -21.24 -4.47
CA ALA A 887 11.75 -22.01 -5.11
C ALA A 887 10.81 -22.65 -4.09
N ALA A 888 11.32 -23.23 -2.99
CA ALA A 888 10.50 -23.82 -1.94
C ALA A 888 9.58 -22.77 -1.28
N ILE A 889 10.10 -21.58 -1.02
CA ILE A 889 9.32 -20.46 -0.49
C ILE A 889 8.26 -20.01 -1.50
N ALA A 890 8.63 -19.81 -2.78
CA ALA A 890 7.70 -19.37 -3.82
C ALA A 890 6.53 -20.37 -4.03
N VAL A 891 6.85 -21.67 -4.08
CA VAL A 891 5.84 -22.74 -4.17
C VAL A 891 4.90 -22.70 -2.98
N SER A 892 5.44 -22.49 -1.78
CA SER A 892 4.63 -22.46 -0.56
C SER A 892 3.74 -21.23 -0.47
N VAL A 893 4.24 -20.04 -0.83
CA VAL A 893 3.42 -18.82 -0.90
C VAL A 893 2.23 -19.01 -1.85
N SER A 894 2.47 -19.61 -3.03
CA SER A 894 1.42 -19.91 -4.00
C SER A 894 0.42 -20.95 -3.46
N LYS A 895 0.89 -22.04 -2.84
CA LYS A 895 0.04 -23.08 -2.23
C LYS A 895 -0.80 -22.58 -1.07
N CYS A 896 -0.27 -21.67 -0.26
CA CYS A 896 -1.00 -21.08 0.87
C CYS A 896 -1.99 -19.99 0.41
N ASN A 897 -1.95 -19.58 -0.87
CA ASN A 897 -2.71 -18.48 -1.48
C ASN A 897 -2.83 -17.28 -0.52
N LEU A 898 -1.67 -16.87 -0.02
CA LEU A 898 -1.51 -15.70 0.83
C LEU A 898 -1.95 -14.40 0.12
N HIS A 899 -2.12 -14.45 -1.20
CA HIS A 899 -2.61 -13.38 -2.07
C HIS A 899 -4.13 -13.16 -2.02
N GLY A 900 -4.85 -13.62 -0.98
CA GLY A 900 -6.30 -13.41 -0.80
C GLY A 900 -6.73 -11.92 -0.74
N GLY A 901 -7.92 -11.60 -0.22
CA GLY A 901 -8.41 -10.21 -0.25
C GLY A 901 -7.54 -9.22 0.52
N ALA A 902 -6.72 -9.68 1.47
CA ALA A 902 -5.67 -8.88 2.10
C ALA A 902 -4.67 -8.31 1.07
N ALA A 903 -4.32 -9.09 0.05
CA ALA A 903 -3.47 -8.65 -1.04
C ALA A 903 -4.23 -7.79 -2.05
N ALA A 904 -5.56 -7.91 -2.19
CA ALA A 904 -6.35 -6.96 -2.98
C ALA A 904 -6.42 -5.58 -2.29
N ILE A 905 -6.84 -5.56 -1.02
CA ILE A 905 -6.92 -4.35 -0.19
C ILE A 905 -5.56 -3.68 -0.11
N SER A 906 -4.51 -4.48 0.08
CA SER A 906 -3.16 -3.91 0.04
C SER A 906 -2.78 -3.42 -1.37
N ARG A 907 -3.16 -4.09 -2.49
CA ARG A 907 -2.83 -3.70 -3.89
C ARG A 907 -3.46 -2.37 -4.29
N GLU A 908 -4.63 -2.07 -3.77
CA GLU A 908 -5.44 -0.95 -4.23
C GLU A 908 -5.66 0.13 -3.17
N ASP A 909 -5.10 -0.12 -2.00
CA ASP A 909 -4.23 0.83 -1.35
C ASP A 909 -4.86 1.80 -0.33
N GLN A 910 -4.27 1.78 0.85
CA GLN A 910 -4.31 2.81 1.89
C GLN A 910 -2.87 3.35 2.06
N GLY A 911 -2.20 3.78 0.97
CA GLY A 911 -0.73 3.65 0.90
C GLY A 911 0.05 4.05 -0.38
N GLY A 912 0.27 3.24 -1.45
CA GLY A 912 0.40 3.69 -2.86
C GLY A 912 -0.27 2.80 -3.95
N ALA A 913 -0.52 3.32 -5.17
CA ALA A 913 -1.19 2.56 -6.23
C ALA A 913 -0.32 1.42 -6.79
N ALA A 914 -0.94 0.27 -7.06
CA ALA A 914 -0.31 -0.76 -7.88
C ALA A 914 0.01 -0.24 -9.29
N LYS A 915 1.01 -0.80 -9.96
CA LYS A 915 1.25 -0.66 -11.41
C LYS A 915 1.97 -1.91 -11.86
N VAL A 916 1.28 -2.77 -12.61
CA VAL A 916 1.96 -3.78 -13.43
C VAL A 916 1.46 -3.63 -14.86
N SER A 917 2.33 -3.08 -15.70
CA SER A 917 2.37 -3.50 -17.10
C SER A 917 3.39 -4.62 -17.18
N SER A 918 2.92 -5.84 -17.47
CA SER A 918 3.78 -6.78 -18.18
C SER A 918 4.14 -6.10 -19.50
N PHE A 919 5.37 -5.63 -19.64
CA PHE A 919 5.87 -5.15 -20.92
C PHE A 919 5.94 -6.34 -21.85
N SER A 920 4.87 -6.52 -22.58
CA SER A 920 4.90 -7.24 -23.82
C SER A 920 4.12 -6.39 -24.82
N PHE A 921 4.72 -5.26 -25.20
CA PHE A 921 4.26 -4.44 -26.32
C PHE A 921 3.93 -5.34 -27.53
N VAL A 922 4.74 -6.37 -27.75
CA VAL A 922 4.52 -7.40 -28.77
C VAL A 922 3.23 -8.22 -28.53
N GLN A 923 2.92 -8.65 -27.30
CA GLN A 923 1.66 -9.38 -27.01
C GLN A 923 0.42 -8.47 -26.95
N ASP A 924 0.55 -7.17 -26.70
CA ASP A 924 -0.61 -6.26 -26.69
C ASP A 924 -0.99 -5.74 -28.10
N ILE A 925 -0.11 -5.92 -29.09
CA ILE A 925 -0.47 -5.70 -30.49
C ILE A 925 -1.47 -6.78 -30.93
N LYS A 926 -2.73 -6.36 -31.10
CA LYS A 926 -3.84 -7.21 -31.57
C LYS A 926 -3.70 -7.62 -33.04
N ASN A 927 -2.96 -6.83 -33.83
CA ASN A 927 -2.75 -7.09 -35.25
C ASN A 927 -1.55 -8.06 -35.44
N PRO A 928 -1.76 -9.26 -36.00
CA PRO A 928 -0.70 -10.25 -36.18
C PRO A 928 0.51 -9.73 -36.98
N PHE A 929 0.26 -8.87 -37.97
CA PHE A 929 1.30 -8.27 -38.82
C PHE A 929 2.16 -7.26 -38.03
N LEU A 930 1.55 -6.35 -37.27
CA LEU A 930 2.30 -5.41 -36.43
C LEU A 930 3.07 -6.11 -35.30
N ARG A 931 2.53 -7.21 -34.77
CA ARG A 931 3.20 -8.04 -33.77
C ARG A 931 4.43 -8.71 -34.39
N TRP A 932 4.31 -9.18 -35.63
CA TRP A 932 5.40 -9.79 -36.39
C TRP A 932 6.48 -8.76 -36.78
N THR A 933 6.11 -7.57 -37.27
CA THR A 933 7.07 -6.51 -37.61
C THR A 933 7.79 -5.96 -36.37
N ALA A 934 7.12 -5.83 -35.21
CA ALA A 934 7.78 -5.46 -33.96
C ALA A 934 8.80 -6.52 -33.49
N ARG A 935 8.51 -7.81 -33.71
CA ARG A 935 9.47 -8.91 -33.44
C ARG A 935 10.67 -8.86 -34.37
N ILE A 936 10.46 -8.54 -35.64
CA ILE A 936 11.54 -8.36 -36.61
C ILE A 936 12.37 -7.13 -36.26
N GLY A 937 11.75 -6.00 -35.90
CA GLY A 937 12.47 -4.79 -35.48
C GLY A 937 13.38 -5.03 -34.26
N LEU A 938 12.91 -5.81 -33.28
CA LEU A 938 13.72 -6.28 -32.15
C LEU A 938 14.84 -7.23 -32.59
N GLY A 939 14.57 -8.12 -33.55
CA GLY A 939 15.58 -9.00 -34.15
C GLY A 939 16.65 -8.25 -34.95
N VAL A 940 16.28 -7.19 -35.66
CA VAL A 940 17.20 -6.31 -36.39
C VAL A 940 18.04 -5.47 -35.43
N PHE A 941 17.49 -5.04 -34.30
CA PHE A 941 18.24 -4.37 -33.24
C PHE A 941 19.26 -5.33 -32.58
N ALA A 942 18.91 -6.61 -32.43
CA ALA A 942 19.83 -7.65 -31.98
C ALA A 942 20.91 -8.01 -33.02
N LEU A 943 20.61 -7.89 -34.31
CA LEU A 943 21.58 -8.02 -35.40
C LEU A 943 22.53 -6.82 -35.48
N ALA A 944 22.05 -5.60 -35.19
CA ALA A 944 22.89 -4.40 -35.11
C ALA A 944 23.88 -4.44 -33.92
N THR A 945 23.56 -5.19 -32.86
CA THR A 945 24.47 -5.45 -31.73
C THR A 945 25.28 -6.74 -31.88
N ALA A 946 25.16 -7.46 -33.00
CA ALA A 946 25.92 -8.69 -33.28
C ALA A 946 27.45 -8.55 -33.16
N PRO A 947 28.09 -7.41 -33.52
CA PRO A 947 29.53 -7.24 -33.30
C PRO A 947 29.91 -7.28 -31.81
N LEU A 948 29.03 -6.81 -30.91
CA LEU A 948 29.23 -6.85 -29.46
C LEU A 948 29.02 -8.25 -28.89
N LEU A 949 28.18 -9.08 -29.52
CA LEU A 949 27.96 -10.49 -29.15
C LEU A 949 29.11 -11.42 -29.56
N LEU A 950 30.09 -10.96 -30.33
CA LEU A 950 31.33 -11.70 -30.61
C LEU A 950 32.31 -11.66 -29.42
N ILE A 951 32.13 -10.74 -28.47
CA ILE A 951 32.95 -10.66 -27.26
C ILE A 951 32.39 -11.67 -26.24
N PRO A 952 33.14 -12.73 -25.85
CA PRO A 952 32.60 -13.82 -25.02
C PRO A 952 31.98 -13.36 -23.70
N ALA A 953 32.53 -12.34 -23.06
CA ALA A 953 31.99 -11.75 -21.82
C ALA A 953 30.63 -11.06 -22.05
N VAL A 954 30.48 -10.32 -23.16
CA VAL A 954 29.23 -9.63 -23.52
C VAL A 954 28.17 -10.62 -23.98
N ARG A 955 28.57 -11.68 -24.70
CA ARG A 955 27.71 -12.80 -25.08
C ARG A 955 27.18 -13.54 -23.86
N LYS A 956 28.06 -13.86 -22.90
CA LYS A 956 27.67 -14.53 -21.65
C LYS A 956 26.70 -13.65 -20.85
N PHE A 957 26.96 -12.34 -20.76
CA PHE A 957 26.08 -11.37 -20.11
C PHE A 957 24.70 -11.25 -20.78
N TYR A 958 24.63 -11.08 -22.10
CA TYR A 958 23.36 -10.94 -22.81
C TYR A 958 22.55 -12.24 -22.81
N ILE A 959 23.20 -13.38 -23.04
CA ILE A 959 22.51 -14.68 -23.10
C ILE A 959 22.05 -15.14 -21.71
N SER A 960 22.84 -14.94 -20.64
CA SER A 960 22.40 -15.28 -19.28
C SER A 960 21.27 -14.37 -18.80
N GLN A 961 21.34 -13.07 -19.09
CA GLN A 961 20.28 -12.10 -18.80
C GLN A 961 19.01 -12.31 -19.64
N LEU A 962 19.06 -13.02 -20.78
CA LEU A 962 17.90 -13.31 -21.63
C LEU A 962 17.30 -14.71 -21.41
N ILE A 963 18.10 -15.72 -21.03
CA ILE A 963 17.66 -17.12 -20.94
C ILE A 963 17.34 -17.53 -19.49
N ASP A 964 18.16 -17.18 -18.50
CA ASP A 964 17.96 -17.61 -17.10
C ASP A 964 16.89 -16.77 -16.38
N THR A 965 16.86 -15.47 -16.64
CA THR A 965 15.85 -14.54 -16.06
C THR A 965 14.44 -14.78 -16.61
N ASN A 966 14.33 -15.27 -17.84
CA ASN A 966 13.04 -15.63 -18.43
C ASN A 966 12.53 -16.97 -17.87
N ASN A 967 13.38 -17.98 -17.69
CA ASN A 967 12.91 -19.30 -17.29
C ASN A 967 12.56 -19.46 -15.79
N ALA A 968 13.32 -18.83 -14.89
CA ALA A 968 13.06 -18.95 -13.44
C ALA A 968 11.84 -18.12 -13.02
N ALA A 969 11.73 -16.91 -13.53
CA ALA A 969 10.65 -16.00 -13.17
C ALA A 969 9.40 -16.18 -14.05
N ASP A 970 9.46 -16.78 -15.26
CA ASP A 970 8.23 -17.18 -15.98
C ASP A 970 7.55 -18.37 -15.30
N ARG A 971 8.29 -19.25 -14.62
CA ARG A 971 7.68 -20.29 -13.75
C ARG A 971 6.98 -19.66 -12.55
N GLU A 972 7.55 -18.59 -11.98
CA GLU A 972 7.00 -17.86 -10.82
C GLU A 972 5.82 -16.93 -11.22
N MET A 973 5.89 -16.24 -12.37
CA MET A 973 4.86 -15.30 -12.83
C MET A 973 3.74 -15.92 -13.68
N ASN A 974 3.95 -17.06 -14.37
CA ASN A 974 2.89 -17.70 -15.17
C ASN A 974 1.79 -18.33 -14.31
N LEU A 975 2.06 -18.63 -13.03
CA LEU A 975 1.04 -19.17 -12.13
C LEU A 975 0.24 -18.08 -11.41
N ASP A 976 0.82 -16.91 -11.08
CA ASP A 976 0.14 -15.92 -10.21
C ASP A 976 0.06 -14.45 -10.71
N ALA A 977 0.98 -13.96 -11.56
CA ALA A 977 1.08 -12.51 -11.83
C ALA A 977 0.27 -12.01 -13.05
N THR A 978 0.01 -12.87 -14.05
CA THR A 978 -0.63 -12.42 -15.30
C THR A 978 -2.13 -12.12 -15.17
N GLY A 979 -2.82 -12.76 -14.22
CA GLY A 979 -4.20 -12.43 -13.85
C GLY A 979 -4.29 -11.21 -12.94
N ALA A 980 -3.52 -11.22 -11.85
CA ALA A 980 -3.44 -10.15 -10.84
C ALA A 980 -3.07 -8.77 -11.40
N SER A 981 -2.13 -8.71 -12.35
CA SER A 981 -1.74 -7.45 -13.01
C SER A 981 -2.81 -6.88 -13.92
N LYS A 982 -3.69 -7.73 -14.49
CA LYS A 982 -4.81 -7.33 -15.35
C LYS A 982 -6.07 -6.98 -14.56
N THR A 983 -6.18 -7.41 -13.31
CA THR A 983 -7.32 -7.12 -12.41
C THR A 983 -7.13 -5.85 -11.59
N GLN A 984 -5.99 -5.15 -11.74
CA GLN A 984 -5.70 -3.91 -11.01
C GLN A 984 -6.85 -2.89 -11.10
N ALA A 985 -7.33 -2.42 -9.94
CA ALA A 985 -8.49 -1.52 -9.84
C ALA A 985 -8.31 -0.16 -10.53
N HIS A 986 -7.13 0.23 -10.98
CA HIS A 986 -6.88 1.55 -11.57
C HIS A 986 -6.45 1.52 -13.06
N LYS A 987 -6.08 0.37 -13.64
CA LYS A 987 -5.57 0.30 -15.02
C LYS A 987 -6.72 0.34 -16.04
N GLY A 988 -6.80 1.43 -16.82
CA GLY A 988 -7.87 1.67 -17.81
C GLY A 988 -9.24 1.98 -17.18
N GLN A 989 -9.25 2.30 -15.88
CA GLN A 989 -10.45 2.35 -15.06
C GLN A 989 -11.22 3.65 -15.21
N ASP A 990 -10.54 4.77 -15.44
CA ASP A 990 -11.23 6.01 -15.83
C ASP A 990 -12.06 5.85 -17.11
N LYS A 991 -11.47 5.20 -18.13
CA LYS A 991 -12.19 4.87 -19.36
C LYS A 991 -13.29 3.84 -19.11
N ARG A 992 -12.97 2.75 -18.40
CA ARG A 992 -13.91 1.65 -18.16
C ARG A 992 -15.08 2.07 -17.28
N THR A 993 -14.86 2.91 -16.27
CA THR A 993 -15.93 3.46 -15.42
C THR A 993 -16.92 4.27 -16.25
N ARG A 994 -16.45 5.10 -17.19
CA ARG A 994 -17.34 5.80 -18.13
C ARG A 994 -18.13 4.84 -19.01
N GLU A 995 -17.48 3.81 -19.54
CA GLU A 995 -18.14 2.77 -20.32
C GLU A 995 -19.23 2.06 -19.51
N VAL A 996 -18.94 1.71 -18.25
CA VAL A 996 -19.89 1.05 -17.34
C VAL A 996 -21.05 1.97 -16.98
N ILE A 997 -20.79 3.26 -16.71
CA ILE A 997 -21.88 4.22 -16.46
C ILE A 997 -22.79 4.32 -17.68
N LEU A 998 -22.22 4.44 -18.89
CA LEU A 998 -23.01 4.45 -20.12
C LEU A 998 -23.77 3.14 -20.35
N GLU A 999 -23.21 1.99 -19.96
CA GLU A 999 -23.89 0.69 -20.01
C GLU A 999 -25.09 0.66 -19.06
N VAL A 1000 -24.90 1.05 -17.80
CA VAL A 1000 -25.98 1.10 -16.80
C VAL A 1000 -27.08 2.06 -17.22
N LEU A 1001 -26.74 3.28 -17.69
CA LEU A 1001 -27.74 4.24 -18.15
C LEU A 1001 -28.54 3.68 -19.35
N LYS A 1002 -27.89 3.04 -20.33
CA LYS A 1002 -28.59 2.42 -21.47
C LYS A 1002 -29.55 1.30 -21.06
N GLU A 1003 -29.29 0.62 -19.96
CA GLU A 1003 -30.14 -0.45 -19.43
C GLU A 1003 -31.24 0.09 -18.50
N ASP A 1004 -31.05 1.28 -17.91
CA ASP A 1004 -32.02 1.95 -17.06
C ASP A 1004 -33.27 2.42 -17.85
N GLU A 1005 -34.41 2.39 -17.17
CA GLU A 1005 -35.70 2.72 -17.78
C GLU A 1005 -35.78 4.14 -18.32
N PHE A 1006 -35.06 5.10 -17.74
CA PHE A 1006 -35.09 6.50 -18.16
C PHE A 1006 -34.40 6.74 -19.50
N PHE A 1007 -33.46 5.89 -19.89
CA PHE A 1007 -32.67 6.05 -21.11
C PHE A 1007 -32.83 4.90 -22.10
N ASN A 1008 -33.66 3.90 -21.79
CA ASN A 1008 -33.90 2.77 -22.67
C ASN A 1008 -35.24 2.92 -23.41
N LYS A 1009 -35.17 3.11 -24.74
CA LYS A 1009 -36.36 3.27 -25.59
C LYS A 1009 -37.32 2.08 -25.52
N LYS A 1010 -36.82 0.85 -25.31
CA LYS A 1010 -37.66 -0.35 -25.17
C LYS A 1010 -38.42 -0.40 -23.85
N LYS A 1011 -37.97 0.36 -22.84
CA LYS A 1011 -38.61 0.48 -21.52
C LYS A 1011 -39.44 1.77 -21.37
N GLY A 1012 -39.56 2.58 -22.42
CA GLY A 1012 -40.32 3.84 -22.42
C GLY A 1012 -39.49 5.09 -22.16
N GLY A 1013 -38.16 4.98 -22.01
CA GLY A 1013 -37.27 6.12 -21.81
C GLY A 1013 -36.72 6.75 -23.10
N THR A 1014 -35.92 7.80 -22.93
CA THR A 1014 -35.28 8.55 -24.03
C THR A 1014 -33.79 8.28 -24.08
N GLU A 1015 -33.34 7.64 -25.17
CA GLU A 1015 -31.92 7.33 -25.39
C GLU A 1015 -31.01 8.54 -25.25
N LEU A 1016 -29.80 8.30 -24.72
CA LEU A 1016 -28.78 9.33 -24.59
C LEU A 1016 -28.39 9.92 -25.95
N THR A 1017 -28.49 11.24 -26.09
CA THR A 1017 -28.05 11.96 -27.29
C THR A 1017 -26.51 11.93 -27.45
N SER A 1018 -26.01 12.37 -28.59
CA SER A 1018 -24.56 12.49 -28.82
C SER A 1018 -23.91 13.51 -27.89
N GLU A 1019 -24.62 14.59 -27.57
CA GLU A 1019 -24.21 15.65 -26.64
C GLU A 1019 -24.19 15.12 -25.20
N GLU A 1020 -25.24 14.40 -24.78
CA GLU A 1020 -25.30 13.79 -23.45
C GLU A 1020 -24.19 12.74 -23.25
N LYS A 1021 -23.89 11.94 -24.29
CA LYS A 1021 -22.74 11.02 -24.30
C LYS A 1021 -21.41 11.78 -24.26
N ALA A 1022 -21.34 12.98 -24.83
CA ALA A 1022 -20.13 13.82 -24.81
C ALA A 1022 -19.82 14.32 -23.40
N GLY A 1023 -20.82 14.50 -22.53
CA GLY A 1023 -20.63 14.83 -21.10
C GLY A 1023 -19.80 13.80 -20.31
N PHE A 1024 -19.73 12.55 -20.80
CA PHE A 1024 -18.89 11.50 -20.22
C PHE A 1024 -17.48 11.44 -20.83
N LYS A 1025 -17.21 12.13 -21.94
CA LYS A 1025 -15.88 12.13 -22.56
C LYS A 1025 -14.90 12.93 -21.70
N LYS A 1026 -13.63 12.51 -21.72
CA LYS A 1026 -12.56 13.25 -21.05
C LYS A 1026 -12.55 14.69 -21.58
N THR A 1027 -12.82 15.68 -20.75
CA THR A 1027 -12.47 17.07 -21.07
C THR A 1027 -10.98 17.06 -21.37
N LYS A 1028 -10.59 17.47 -22.58
CA LYS A 1028 -9.17 17.62 -22.92
C LYS A 1028 -8.59 18.66 -21.97
N GLY A 1029 -7.93 18.19 -20.92
CA GLY A 1029 -7.30 19.05 -19.94
C GLY A 1029 -6.23 19.91 -20.60
N SER A 1030 -6.06 21.11 -20.07
CA SER A 1030 -5.17 22.21 -20.48
C SER A 1030 -3.67 21.89 -20.58
N HIS A 1031 -3.24 20.63 -20.44
CA HIS A 1031 -1.84 20.18 -20.44
C HIS A 1031 -1.35 19.63 -21.81
N GLU A 1032 -2.19 19.48 -22.83
CA GLU A 1032 -1.75 19.08 -24.20
C GLU A 1032 -1.31 20.28 -25.07
N ARG A 1033 -0.78 21.36 -24.48
CA ARG A 1033 -0.54 22.63 -25.20
C ARG A 1033 0.76 22.73 -26.00
N TYR A 1034 1.65 21.74 -25.95
CA TYR A 1034 2.95 21.81 -26.62
C TYR A 1034 3.21 20.60 -27.52
N GLU A 1035 3.72 20.85 -28.72
CA GLU A 1035 4.28 19.84 -29.62
C GLU A 1035 5.79 20.10 -29.76
N LEU A 1036 6.60 19.05 -29.70
CA LEU A 1036 8.05 19.14 -29.89
C LEU A 1036 8.34 19.22 -31.39
N SER A 1037 8.93 20.34 -31.84
CA SER A 1037 9.46 20.47 -33.20
C SER A 1037 10.98 20.40 -33.19
N VAL A 1038 11.56 19.58 -34.07
CA VAL A 1038 13.02 19.48 -34.24
C VAL A 1038 13.41 20.27 -35.48
N LYS A 1039 14.18 21.35 -35.31
CA LYS A 1039 14.82 22.05 -36.44
C LYS A 1039 16.23 21.48 -36.65
N LYS A 1040 16.48 20.89 -37.82
CA LYS A 1040 17.82 20.48 -38.25
C LYS A 1040 18.71 21.72 -38.36
N LYS A 1041 19.65 21.92 -37.43
CA LYS A 1041 20.79 22.83 -37.63
C LYS A 1041 22.00 22.01 -38.07
N GLY A 1042 22.68 22.48 -39.12
CA GLY A 1042 23.93 21.89 -39.59
C GLY A 1042 24.99 21.94 -38.49
N VAL A 1043 25.68 20.83 -38.30
CA VAL A 1043 26.77 20.68 -37.32
C VAL A 1043 28.07 21.09 -38.02
N GLU A 1044 28.78 22.09 -37.48
CA GLU A 1044 30.19 22.31 -37.79
C GLU A 1044 31.04 21.27 -37.05
N GLU A 1045 32.01 20.69 -37.76
CA GLU A 1045 32.92 19.64 -37.28
C GLU A 1045 33.85 20.19 -36.19
N GLY A 1046 33.87 19.55 -35.01
CA GLY A 1046 34.88 19.88 -33.99
C GLY A 1046 34.66 19.49 -32.53
N LEU A 1047 33.65 18.68 -32.17
CA LEU A 1047 33.42 18.29 -30.76
C LEU A 1047 33.35 16.77 -30.57
N ASN A 1048 34.23 16.26 -29.70
CA ASN A 1048 34.36 14.85 -29.34
C ASN A 1048 33.23 14.45 -28.34
N PRO A 1049 32.29 13.55 -28.69
CA PRO A 1049 31.02 13.39 -27.98
C PRO A 1049 31.06 12.43 -26.77
N LEU A 1050 32.25 12.02 -26.30
CA LEU A 1050 32.37 10.93 -25.33
C LEU A 1050 32.28 11.32 -23.84
N ASN A 1051 32.10 12.60 -23.48
CA ASN A 1051 32.09 13.06 -22.08
C ASN A 1051 30.91 13.99 -21.68
N GLY A 1052 29.84 14.08 -22.48
CA GLY A 1052 28.70 14.96 -22.19
C GLY A 1052 27.44 14.21 -21.75
N SER A 1053 26.71 14.76 -20.76
CA SER A 1053 25.41 14.22 -20.34
C SER A 1053 24.36 14.33 -21.46
N PRO A 1054 23.30 13.48 -21.46
CA PRO A 1054 22.23 13.54 -22.47
C PRO A 1054 21.54 14.91 -22.62
N GLN A 1055 21.58 15.74 -21.57
CA GLN A 1055 21.08 17.11 -21.59
C GLN A 1055 21.88 18.02 -22.55
N LEU A 1056 23.18 17.74 -22.72
CA LEU A 1056 24.02 18.43 -23.70
C LEU A 1056 23.60 18.08 -25.13
N MET A 1057 23.30 16.79 -25.41
CA MET A 1057 22.77 16.35 -26.71
C MET A 1057 21.43 17.01 -27.06
N VAL A 1058 20.50 17.13 -26.10
CA VAL A 1058 19.21 17.81 -26.32
C VAL A 1058 19.40 19.29 -26.69
N LYS A 1059 20.37 19.97 -26.08
CA LYS A 1059 20.76 21.34 -26.47
C LYS A 1059 21.39 21.39 -27.86
N THR A 1060 22.23 20.42 -28.23
CA THR A 1060 22.88 20.35 -29.55
C THR A 1060 21.87 20.16 -30.68
N PHE A 1061 20.73 19.47 -30.44
CA PHE A 1061 19.69 19.25 -31.45
C PHE A 1061 18.62 20.35 -31.55
N GLY A 1062 18.75 21.46 -30.81
CA GLY A 1062 17.90 22.64 -30.98
C GLY A 1062 16.40 22.38 -30.81
N VAL A 1063 16.03 21.54 -29.84
CA VAL A 1063 14.62 21.24 -29.53
C VAL A 1063 14.00 22.42 -28.79
N THR A 1064 13.01 23.08 -29.39
CA THR A 1064 12.25 24.17 -28.77
C THR A 1064 10.77 23.80 -28.66
N GLU A 1065 10.16 24.05 -27.50
CA GLU A 1065 8.71 23.88 -27.27
C GLU A 1065 7.92 24.94 -28.03
N VAL A 1066 6.90 24.54 -28.81
CA VAL A 1066 6.02 25.47 -29.53
C VAL A 1066 4.57 25.27 -29.05
N PRO A 1067 3.82 26.35 -28.71
CA PRO A 1067 2.41 26.26 -28.36
C PRO A 1067 1.55 25.90 -29.57
N LYS A 1068 0.57 25.00 -29.40
CA LYS A 1068 -0.42 24.70 -30.46
C LYS A 1068 -1.36 25.90 -30.70
N PRO A 1069 -1.64 26.28 -31.96
CA PRO A 1069 -2.65 27.30 -32.23
C PRO A 1069 -4.06 26.80 -31.89
N LYS A 1070 -4.86 27.67 -31.26
CA LYS A 1070 -6.29 27.43 -31.00
C LYS A 1070 -7.03 27.40 -32.35
N VAL A 1071 -7.71 26.29 -32.64
CA VAL A 1071 -8.69 26.25 -33.73
C VAL A 1071 -10.00 26.79 -33.18
N GLU A 1072 -10.35 28.02 -33.55
CA GLU A 1072 -11.70 28.55 -33.35
C GLU A 1072 -12.65 27.94 -34.40
N ALA A 1073 -13.84 27.57 -33.94
CA ALA A 1073 -14.88 26.99 -34.76
C ALA A 1073 -15.45 28.04 -35.72
N ALA A 1074 -15.33 27.81 -37.04
CA ALA A 1074 -16.05 28.57 -38.06
C ALA A 1074 -17.21 27.72 -38.60
N GLN A 1075 -18.42 28.24 -38.44
CA GLN A 1075 -19.65 27.74 -39.04
C GLN A 1075 -20.27 28.89 -39.86
N GLN A 1076 -20.85 28.56 -41.02
CA GLN A 1076 -21.52 29.42 -42.04
C GLN A 1076 -20.56 30.00 -43.10
N LEU A 1077 -20.78 29.88 -44.43
CA LEU A 1077 -22.00 29.96 -45.22
C LEU A 1077 -22.05 28.95 -46.38
N ARG A 1078 -23.25 28.46 -46.67
CA ARG A 1078 -23.64 27.87 -47.95
C ARG A 1078 -23.89 28.99 -48.97
N SER A 1079 -23.38 28.86 -50.18
CA SER A 1079 -24.09 29.27 -51.39
C SER A 1079 -23.71 28.36 -52.55
N SER A 1080 -24.71 28.08 -53.36
CA SER A 1080 -24.76 27.23 -54.53
C SER A 1080 -23.77 27.63 -55.62
N ASP A 1081 -23.22 26.66 -56.35
CA ASP A 1081 -23.55 26.42 -57.76
C ASP A 1081 -22.71 25.25 -58.30
N GLU A 1082 -23.42 24.26 -58.85
CA GLU A 1082 -22.89 23.19 -59.72
C GLU A 1082 -22.56 23.80 -61.11
N PRO A 1083 -21.70 23.20 -61.97
CA PRO A 1083 -22.06 21.93 -62.61
C PRO A 1083 -20.91 20.94 -62.99
N ARG A 1084 -21.25 19.64 -62.85
CA ARG A 1084 -21.15 18.51 -63.82
C ARG A 1084 -19.88 18.19 -64.66
N ILE A 1085 -19.55 16.89 -64.59
CA ILE A 1085 -19.32 15.87 -65.66
C ILE A 1085 -17.87 15.48 -66.05
N ASP A 1086 -17.62 14.20 -65.74
CA ASP A 1086 -16.97 13.06 -66.43
C ASP A 1086 -15.50 12.95 -66.91
N ASP A 1087 -15.10 11.68 -66.76
CA ASP A 1087 -14.25 10.82 -67.58
C ASP A 1087 -12.74 11.11 -67.66
N SER A 1088 -11.94 10.21 -67.08
CA SER A 1088 -11.46 9.04 -67.85
C SER A 1088 -10.41 8.20 -67.11
N ASN A 1089 -10.50 6.90 -67.36
CA ASN A 1089 -9.55 5.81 -67.15
C ASN A 1089 -8.05 6.19 -67.21
N ASP A 1090 -7.21 5.54 -66.39
CA ASP A 1090 -6.50 4.34 -66.91
C ASP A 1090 -5.83 3.45 -65.85
N ARG A 1091 -5.84 2.16 -66.21
CA ARG A 1091 -5.11 1.02 -65.63
C ARG A 1091 -3.58 1.28 -65.74
N GLN A 1092 -2.64 0.63 -65.07
CA GLN A 1092 -2.39 -0.78 -64.77
C GLN A 1092 -0.97 -0.79 -64.18
N LEU A 1093 -0.59 -1.70 -63.28
CA LEU A 1093 0.75 -2.30 -63.35
C LEU A 1093 0.83 -3.56 -62.50
N ASP A 1094 1.66 -4.45 -63.03
CA ASP A 1094 1.51 -5.89 -63.09
C ASP A 1094 2.39 -6.61 -62.06
N SER A 1095 1.96 -7.82 -61.76
CA SER A 1095 2.59 -8.82 -60.93
C SER A 1095 3.57 -9.69 -61.73
N SER A 1096 4.83 -9.74 -61.30
CA SER A 1096 5.80 -10.81 -61.59
C SER A 1096 7.01 -10.55 -60.67
N VAL A 1097 7.70 -11.46 -59.99
CA VAL A 1097 7.96 -12.90 -60.13
C VAL A 1097 8.26 -13.44 -58.73
N VAL A 1098 7.70 -14.60 -58.38
CA VAL A 1098 8.03 -15.41 -57.19
C VAL A 1098 8.70 -16.69 -57.66
N THR A 1099 10.02 -16.80 -57.52
CA THR A 1099 10.86 -18.01 -57.31
C THR A 1099 12.31 -17.50 -57.27
N GLU A 1100 13.14 -17.74 -56.25
CA GLU A 1100 13.80 -18.98 -55.88
C GLU A 1100 14.77 -18.64 -54.72
N TYR A 1101 15.31 -19.64 -54.01
CA TYR A 1101 16.28 -19.57 -52.90
C TYR A 1101 15.73 -19.64 -51.47
N THR A 1102 15.20 -20.83 -51.14
CA THR A 1102 15.43 -21.46 -49.84
C THR A 1102 16.66 -22.39 -49.97
N LYS A 1103 17.82 -21.95 -49.49
CA LYS A 1103 18.92 -22.83 -49.06
C LYS A 1103 19.82 -22.07 -48.09
N THR A 1104 19.85 -22.56 -46.85
CA THR A 1104 20.68 -22.12 -45.71
C THR A 1104 20.14 -20.91 -44.94
N ILE A 1105 19.32 -21.19 -43.92
CA ILE A 1105 19.45 -20.76 -42.51
C ILE A 1105 18.52 -21.65 -41.68
#